data_AF-A0A968LLX3-F1
#
_entry.id   AF-A0A968LLX3-F1
#
_cell.length_a   1.000
_cell.length_b   1.000
_cell.length_c   1.000
_cell.angle_alpha   90.00
_cell.angle_beta   90.00
_cell.angle_gamma   90.00
#
_symmetry.space_group_name_H-M   'P 1'
#
loop_
_entity.id
_entity.type
_entity.pdbx_description
1 polymer ?
#
loop_
_entity_poly.entity_id
_entity_poly.type
_entity_poly.pdbx_seq_one_letter_code
_entity_poly.pdbx_strand_id
1 'polypeptide(L)'
;MIRKLSLFPEIGGPLGLQPAVLDELGAFPVLIGPNGSGKSRLLGLIRLIHEAAPRTEELRTRLSQELSVAREPAARARIQCSLSFVEALARPEAILVDGPQGLRRPCQQDRWIDLTYGRDTAAEHIAAAFPDLPRSESAVSFAAAHRSASTFLQNIAKAMFYGQHPLAASDPKLGAALRDAERFNRVAHSLLGKAVTPAVSVANGLEITANLGGRRFQPAELSPGEGLLLTWAILLHEHAPSLQSAVVAIDEPELHLHPELQERILSSLLELVGGGGQLWVVTHSPTIAARSDVTNRFLVEHGRVWPVPDWPPSEPEPELGLVVSKPPHILPSPSASKAPLGESDFRAISTSESLIYVDKTEFIEDVLNNPAAVLLFPRPRRFGKSLNLSTLRYFVEKSPESQLRAGWFEGLRVWKNHETRKHFGRYPVIYLNLKVTKAGSFSSLLDLVRNEVSDQFEQHRYLLEGSALSASERAFYEKILRAEGKPEDYPHALKRLSRHLEAYHGERVVILVDEYDTPLNEAYLGGYLDEATRFLGNFFSAGLKDNPHLFKGVLTGILRIARESLFSDLNNLSVYSILRPEFATHFGFTEGEVEDLCQRLGSPELMSGLREWYDGYLFGEALLYNPWSVLSCLSSDDKQLATYWADTSSNKLLRSQLLEKGQGRGHELLTLLRGEPIHKPIEENLVLRSLDTVPDAVWSLLLFAGYLRPADPPGTERRRVSLMLPNLEVRHEIEGLVREVREAFASRMGGENEVETMLNALLRGDRAVFEKYLNQFLTNNMSYYDRHHRVPPEHSYHQFMLGMACTLSRSHESKSNLESGDGRSDLMLCPRDEGQPGVCLEFKVRSGKQDVEALLDEALRQIDEKRYTSWLEDRKADPIHKVAIVFEGKKAWVKLASAT
;
A
#
# COMPACT_ATOMS: atom_id res chain seq x y z
N MET A 1 26.26 -23.92 26.00
CA MET A 1 26.31 -23.76 24.52
C MET A 1 26.35 -25.12 23.86
N ILE A 2 25.56 -25.34 22.81
CA ILE A 2 25.63 -26.55 21.98
C ILE A 2 26.84 -26.42 21.06
N ARG A 3 27.73 -27.42 21.06
CA ARG A 3 28.94 -27.47 20.21
C ARG A 3 28.81 -28.43 19.05
N LYS A 4 28.03 -29.49 19.22
CA LYS A 4 27.80 -30.48 18.19
C LYS A 4 26.38 -31.03 18.29
N LEU A 5 25.75 -31.24 17.14
CA LEU A 5 24.45 -31.88 17.01
C LEU A 5 24.43 -32.80 15.79
N SER A 6 24.07 -34.06 16.01
CA SER A 6 24.00 -35.09 14.96
C SER A 6 22.54 -35.44 14.67
N LEU A 7 22.09 -35.14 13.46
CA LEU A 7 20.77 -35.49 12.95
C LEU A 7 20.84 -36.90 12.36
N PHE A 8 20.49 -37.91 13.15
CA PHE A 8 20.35 -39.27 12.63
C PHE A 8 19.05 -39.44 11.83
N PRO A 9 18.93 -40.47 10.96
CA PRO A 9 17.67 -40.76 10.24
C PRO A 9 16.43 -40.83 11.15
N GLU A 10 16.59 -41.39 12.35
CA GLU A 10 15.54 -41.54 13.37
C GLU A 10 15.12 -40.19 14.00
N ILE A 11 15.98 -39.16 13.88
CA ILE A 11 15.77 -37.82 14.43
C ILE A 11 15.20 -36.88 13.37
N GLY A 12 15.82 -36.82 12.19
CA GLY A 12 15.43 -35.89 11.11
C GLY A 12 14.42 -36.44 10.11
N GLY A 13 14.42 -37.74 9.86
CA GLY A 13 13.64 -38.40 8.81
C GLY A 13 12.13 -38.14 8.87
N PRO A 14 11.47 -38.25 10.04
CA PRO A 14 10.04 -37.96 10.18
C PRO A 14 9.63 -36.52 9.80
N LEU A 15 10.59 -35.59 9.79
CA LEU A 15 10.37 -34.19 9.40
C LEU A 15 10.84 -33.91 7.96
N GLY A 16 11.28 -34.93 7.21
CA GLY A 16 11.83 -34.77 5.86
C GLY A 16 13.23 -34.15 5.84
N LEU A 17 13.98 -34.25 6.94
CA LEU A 17 15.37 -33.78 7.04
C LEU A 17 16.33 -34.97 6.82
N GLN A 18 17.35 -34.77 6.01
CA GLN A 18 18.38 -35.77 5.75
C GLN A 18 19.41 -35.81 6.88
N PRO A 19 20.13 -36.94 7.05
CA PRO A 19 21.16 -37.03 8.08
C PRO A 19 22.26 -35.99 7.89
N ALA A 20 22.63 -35.31 8.97
CA ALA A 20 23.67 -34.28 8.95
C ALA A 20 24.35 -34.14 10.33
N VAL A 21 25.55 -33.57 10.35
CA VAL A 21 26.27 -33.26 11.58
C VAL A 21 26.61 -31.77 11.57
N LEU A 22 26.09 -31.05 12.55
CA LEU A 22 26.50 -29.67 12.86
C LEU A 22 27.59 -29.75 13.92
N ASP A 23 28.84 -29.44 13.58
CA ASP A 23 29.98 -29.41 14.51
C ASP A 23 30.56 -28.00 14.59
N GLU A 24 31.43 -27.77 15.58
CA GLU A 24 32.11 -26.47 15.81
C GLU A 24 31.16 -25.27 16.05
N LEU A 25 29.95 -25.54 16.54
CA LEU A 25 28.97 -24.51 16.86
C LEU A 25 29.51 -23.55 17.93
N GLY A 26 29.46 -22.25 17.64
CA GLY A 26 29.85 -21.11 18.45
C GLY A 26 28.65 -20.34 18.97
N ALA A 27 28.85 -19.08 19.37
CA ALA A 27 27.81 -18.31 20.06
C ALA A 27 26.64 -17.89 19.18
N PHE A 28 26.80 -17.90 17.85
CA PHE A 28 25.80 -17.40 16.91
C PHE A 28 25.58 -18.31 15.69
N PRO A 29 25.02 -19.53 15.83
CA PRO A 29 24.68 -20.37 14.69
C PRO A 29 23.58 -19.77 13.82
N VAL A 30 23.78 -19.81 12.50
CA VAL A 30 22.81 -19.29 11.52
C VAL A 30 22.43 -20.37 10.51
N LEU A 31 21.12 -20.62 10.40
CA LEU A 31 20.52 -21.50 9.41
C LEU A 31 20.02 -20.65 8.23
N ILE A 32 20.59 -20.88 7.05
CA ILE A 32 20.37 -20.11 5.81
C ILE A 32 19.69 -21.01 4.79
N GLY A 33 18.91 -20.45 3.87
CA GLY A 33 18.32 -21.20 2.76
C GLY A 33 16.91 -20.73 2.43
N PRO A 34 16.34 -21.13 1.29
CA PRO A 34 15.11 -20.52 0.75
C PRO A 34 13.85 -20.89 1.54
N ASN A 35 12.74 -20.21 1.27
CA ASN A 35 11.44 -20.51 1.89
C ASN A 35 11.01 -21.96 1.59
N GLY A 36 10.53 -22.67 2.62
CA GLY A 36 10.16 -24.09 2.50
C GLY A 36 11.34 -25.08 2.55
N SER A 37 12.59 -24.62 2.62
CA SER A 37 13.77 -25.50 2.59
C SER A 37 13.93 -26.44 3.80
N GLY A 38 13.22 -26.17 4.90
CA GLY A 38 13.26 -26.96 6.12
C GLY A 38 13.93 -26.27 7.33
N LYS A 39 14.36 -25.01 7.21
CA LYS A 39 15.05 -24.27 8.29
C LYS A 39 14.26 -24.18 9.59
N SER A 40 13.01 -23.72 9.55
CA SER A 40 12.16 -23.60 10.74
C SER A 40 11.87 -24.97 11.37
N ARG A 41 11.66 -26.01 10.53
CA ARG A 41 11.55 -27.42 10.99
C ARG A 41 12.83 -27.88 11.67
N LEU A 42 14.00 -27.52 11.14
CA LEU A 42 15.29 -27.84 11.73
C LEU A 42 15.52 -27.09 13.05
N LEU A 43 15.20 -25.80 13.13
CA LEU A 43 15.30 -25.01 14.36
C LEU A 43 14.41 -25.59 15.47
N GLY A 44 13.16 -25.93 15.15
CA GLY A 44 12.27 -26.57 16.11
C GLY A 44 12.70 -27.99 16.47
N LEU A 45 13.30 -28.76 15.55
CA LEU A 45 13.90 -30.06 15.86
C LEU A 45 15.08 -29.91 16.84
N ILE A 46 15.93 -28.90 16.66
CA ILE A 46 17.04 -28.60 17.56
C ILE A 46 16.52 -28.26 18.96
N ARG A 47 15.43 -27.49 19.04
CA ARG A 47 14.73 -27.23 20.31
C ARG A 47 14.28 -28.53 20.99
N LEU A 48 13.61 -29.40 20.25
CA LEU A 48 13.13 -30.70 20.77
C LEU A 48 14.30 -31.57 21.27
N ILE A 49 15.40 -31.62 20.51
CA ILE A 49 16.63 -32.32 20.89
C ILE A 49 17.18 -31.75 22.20
N HIS A 50 17.25 -30.42 22.33
CA HIS A 50 17.75 -29.74 23.54
C HIS A 50 16.88 -30.06 24.77
N GLU A 51 15.55 -30.04 24.62
CA GLU A 51 14.59 -30.34 25.71
C GLU A 51 14.56 -31.82 26.11
N ALA A 52 14.69 -32.74 25.14
CA ALA A 52 14.62 -34.17 25.37
C ALA A 52 15.94 -34.77 25.92
N ALA A 53 17.09 -34.20 25.53
CA ALA A 53 18.41 -34.73 25.87
C ALA A 53 18.64 -34.97 27.38
N PRO A 54 18.35 -34.03 28.30
CA PRO A 54 18.56 -34.25 29.73
C PRO A 54 17.61 -35.30 30.33
N ARG A 55 16.52 -35.65 29.63
CA ARG A 55 15.47 -36.58 30.09
C ARG A 55 15.47 -37.90 29.34
N THR A 56 16.54 -38.21 28.59
CA THR A 56 16.60 -39.36 27.68
C THR A 56 16.25 -40.69 28.37
N GLU A 57 16.79 -40.97 29.56
CA GLU A 57 16.54 -42.23 30.28
C GLU A 57 15.11 -42.31 30.87
N GLU A 58 14.59 -41.18 31.36
CA GLU A 58 13.20 -41.04 31.82
C GLU A 58 12.22 -41.30 30.66
N LEU A 59 12.44 -40.62 29.52
CA LEU A 59 11.62 -40.74 28.32
C LEU A 59 11.68 -42.15 27.73
N ARG A 60 12.87 -42.76 27.67
CA ARG A 60 13.05 -44.14 27.20
C ARG A 60 12.24 -45.13 28.05
N THR A 61 12.34 -45.01 29.38
CA THR A 61 11.62 -45.89 30.31
C THR A 61 10.12 -45.75 30.14
N ARG A 62 9.62 -44.51 30.10
CA ARG A 62 8.18 -44.20 29.93
C ARG A 62 7.65 -44.72 28.59
N LEU A 63 8.30 -44.38 27.47
CA LEU A 63 7.85 -44.77 26.13
C LEU A 63 7.90 -46.30 25.93
N SER A 64 8.89 -46.99 26.52
CA SER A 64 8.96 -48.46 26.49
C SER A 64 7.78 -49.10 27.23
N GLN A 65 7.38 -48.54 28.37
CA GLN A 65 6.20 -48.99 29.10
C GLN A 65 4.91 -48.72 28.31
N GLU A 66 4.74 -47.52 27.75
CA GLU A 66 3.58 -47.15 26.93
C GLU A 66 3.44 -48.06 25.70
N LEU A 67 4.56 -48.38 25.02
CA LEU A 67 4.59 -49.28 23.87
C LEU A 67 4.17 -50.72 24.23
N SER A 68 4.50 -51.17 25.44
CA SER A 68 4.13 -52.51 25.92
C SER A 68 2.62 -52.65 26.16
N VAL A 69 1.92 -51.55 26.46
CA VAL A 69 0.47 -51.52 26.78
C VAL A 69 -0.38 -51.10 25.57
N ALA A 70 0.19 -50.38 24.59
CA ALA A 70 -0.52 -49.91 23.40
C ALA A 70 -1.03 -51.06 22.52
N ARG A 71 -2.35 -51.10 22.26
CA ARG A 71 -3.01 -52.14 21.45
C ARG A 71 -3.30 -51.73 20.01
N GLU A 72 -3.53 -50.44 19.76
CA GLU A 72 -3.85 -49.94 18.43
C GLU A 72 -2.60 -49.82 17.54
N PRO A 73 -2.63 -50.29 16.28
CA PRO A 73 -1.47 -50.23 15.38
C PRO A 73 -0.92 -48.81 15.18
N ALA A 74 -1.81 -47.81 15.04
CA ALA A 74 -1.42 -46.41 14.85
C ALA A 74 -0.72 -45.82 16.09
N ALA A 75 -1.25 -46.11 17.29
CA ALA A 75 -0.63 -45.67 18.54
C ALA A 75 0.74 -46.34 18.76
N ARG A 76 0.86 -47.64 18.47
CA ARG A 76 2.15 -48.36 18.55
C ARG A 76 3.19 -47.78 17.60
N ALA A 77 2.82 -47.49 16.35
CA ALA A 77 3.74 -46.89 15.36
C ALA A 77 4.25 -45.50 15.81
N ARG A 78 3.35 -44.68 16.38
CA ARG A 78 3.66 -43.34 16.90
C ARG A 78 4.60 -43.37 18.11
N ILE A 79 4.32 -44.24 19.08
CA ILE A 79 5.17 -44.42 20.27
C ILE A 79 6.53 -45.00 19.86
N GLN A 80 6.55 -45.96 18.93
CA GLN A 80 7.79 -46.53 18.39
C GLN A 80 8.65 -45.48 17.70
N CYS A 81 8.05 -44.57 16.92
CA CYS A 81 8.76 -43.44 16.30
C CYS A 81 9.43 -42.54 17.37
N SER A 82 8.69 -42.17 18.41
CA SER A 82 9.22 -41.35 19.52
C SER A 82 10.29 -42.09 20.33
N LEU A 83 10.15 -43.41 20.52
CA LEU A 83 11.15 -44.23 21.21
C LEU A 83 12.46 -44.31 20.40
N SER A 84 12.37 -44.52 19.08
CA SER A 84 13.54 -44.54 18.19
C SER A 84 14.27 -43.19 18.15
N PHE A 85 13.53 -42.06 18.22
CA PHE A 85 14.13 -40.74 18.41
C PHE A 85 14.97 -40.68 19.70
N VAL A 86 14.41 -41.11 20.84
CA VAL A 86 15.08 -41.09 22.14
C VAL A 86 16.29 -42.03 22.19
N GLU A 87 16.19 -43.21 21.58
CA GLU A 87 17.30 -44.15 21.45
C GLU A 87 18.46 -43.59 20.61
N ALA A 88 18.14 -42.91 19.50
CA ALA A 88 19.14 -42.22 18.69
C ALA A 88 19.77 -41.03 19.44
N LEU A 89 18.98 -40.30 20.24
CA LEU A 89 19.46 -39.18 21.06
C LEU A 89 20.38 -39.62 22.20
N ALA A 90 20.24 -40.87 22.68
CA ALA A 90 21.09 -41.42 23.73
C ALA A 90 22.52 -41.78 23.27
N ARG A 91 22.80 -41.72 21.96
CA ARG A 91 24.14 -41.98 21.42
C ARG A 91 25.11 -40.90 21.92
N PRO A 92 26.33 -41.24 22.38
CA PRO A 92 27.29 -40.27 22.93
C PRO A 92 27.60 -39.08 22.00
N GLU A 93 27.49 -39.29 20.69
CA GLU A 93 27.76 -38.33 19.62
C GLU A 93 26.53 -37.52 19.17
N ALA A 94 25.34 -37.73 19.75
CA ALA A 94 24.09 -37.10 19.33
C ALA A 94 24.05 -35.60 19.61
N ILE A 95 24.44 -35.18 20.82
CA ILE A 95 24.55 -33.78 21.22
C ILE A 95 25.70 -33.58 22.22
N LEU A 96 26.58 -32.62 21.94
CA LEU A 96 27.65 -32.21 22.85
C LEU A 96 27.48 -30.74 23.22
N VAL A 97 27.58 -30.45 24.52
CA VAL A 97 27.58 -29.08 25.06
C VAL A 97 28.88 -28.79 25.79
N ASP A 98 29.22 -27.51 25.93
CA ASP A 98 30.32 -27.06 26.79
C ASP A 98 30.03 -27.32 28.27
N GLY A 99 30.94 -28.00 28.95
CA GLY A 99 30.99 -28.14 30.41
C GLY A 99 32.02 -27.23 31.06
N PRO A 100 32.13 -27.27 32.41
CA PRO A 100 33.14 -26.49 33.14
C PRO A 100 34.55 -26.78 32.61
N GLN A 101 35.36 -25.73 32.42
CA GLN A 101 36.75 -25.80 31.92
C GLN A 101 36.90 -26.26 30.46
N GLY A 102 35.89 -26.09 29.60
CA GLY A 102 35.99 -26.35 28.16
C GLY A 102 35.88 -27.83 27.76
N LEU A 103 35.47 -28.70 28.70
CA LEU A 103 35.22 -30.12 28.43
C LEU A 103 33.86 -30.30 27.76
N ARG A 104 33.80 -30.94 26.59
CA ARG A 104 32.53 -31.31 25.94
C ARG A 104 31.86 -32.44 26.73
N ARG A 105 30.58 -32.29 27.08
CA ARG A 105 29.77 -33.27 27.83
C ARG A 105 28.37 -33.44 27.22
N PRO A 106 27.63 -34.50 27.56
CA PRO A 106 26.20 -34.61 27.20
C PRO A 106 25.39 -33.43 27.77
N CYS A 107 24.34 -33.01 27.05
CA CYS A 107 23.53 -31.84 27.42
C CYS A 107 22.89 -31.96 28.82
N GLN A 108 23.14 -30.96 29.68
CA GLN A 108 22.52 -30.78 31.00
C GLN A 108 21.97 -29.35 31.21
N GLN A 109 21.87 -28.54 30.15
CA GLN A 109 21.38 -27.15 30.24
C GLN A 109 19.85 -27.09 30.12
N ASP A 110 19.21 -26.26 30.95
CA ASP A 110 17.74 -26.26 31.13
C ASP A 110 16.98 -25.11 30.45
N ARG A 111 17.62 -24.24 29.63
CA ARG A 111 16.97 -22.97 29.21
C ARG A 111 17.06 -22.68 27.72
N TRP A 112 16.00 -23.08 27.00
CA TRP A 112 15.67 -22.64 25.64
C TRP A 112 14.61 -21.53 25.67
N ILE A 113 14.86 -20.41 24.98
CA ILE A 113 13.94 -19.27 24.87
C ILE A 113 13.66 -19.00 23.40
N ASP A 114 12.38 -18.98 23.05
CA ASP A 114 11.91 -18.73 21.68
C ASP A 114 11.39 -17.30 21.57
N LEU A 115 11.99 -16.50 20.68
CA LEU A 115 11.62 -15.10 20.41
C LEU A 115 11.11 -14.94 18.96
N THR A 116 10.51 -15.99 18.39
CA THR A 116 10.00 -16.00 17.02
C THR A 116 8.69 -15.21 16.84
N TYR A 117 8.55 -14.50 15.72
CA TYR A 117 7.37 -13.72 15.34
C TYR A 117 6.44 -14.53 14.40
N GLY A 118 5.26 -14.99 14.88
CA GLY A 118 4.22 -15.58 14.02
C GLY A 118 3.55 -16.84 14.55
N ARG A 119 2.68 -17.48 13.74
CA ARG A 119 2.16 -18.85 14.02
C ARG A 119 3.28 -19.85 13.76
N ASP A 120 3.65 -20.60 14.79
CA ASP A 120 4.71 -21.60 14.73
C ASP A 120 4.25 -22.87 13.99
N THR A 121 4.22 -22.79 12.65
CA THR A 121 3.92 -23.95 11.78
C THR A 121 4.97 -25.07 11.94
N ALA A 122 6.19 -24.76 12.41
CA ALA A 122 7.19 -25.77 12.71
C ALA A 122 6.83 -26.58 13.96
N ALA A 123 6.32 -25.95 15.02
CA ALA A 123 5.81 -26.64 16.20
C ALA A 123 4.65 -27.58 15.88
N GLU A 124 3.77 -27.22 14.94
CA GLU A 124 2.69 -28.11 14.49
C GLU A 124 3.24 -29.37 13.78
N HIS A 125 4.23 -29.21 12.90
CA HIS A 125 4.89 -30.34 12.24
C HIS A 125 5.63 -31.24 13.24
N ILE A 126 6.30 -30.64 14.24
CA ILE A 126 7.00 -31.38 15.30
C ILE A 126 6.01 -32.10 16.20
N ALA A 127 4.92 -31.43 16.58
CA ALA A 127 3.84 -32.02 17.36
C ALA A 127 3.18 -33.20 16.64
N ALA A 128 3.06 -33.14 15.32
CA ALA A 128 2.54 -34.23 14.50
C ALA A 128 3.54 -35.40 14.38
N ALA A 129 4.83 -35.10 14.20
CA ALA A 129 5.88 -36.12 14.04
C ALA A 129 6.24 -36.84 15.36
N PHE A 130 6.29 -36.10 16.47
CA PHE A 130 6.72 -36.59 17.79
C PHE A 130 5.76 -36.17 18.92
N PRO A 131 4.50 -36.64 18.90
CA PRO A 131 3.47 -36.19 19.84
C PRO A 131 3.72 -36.62 21.29
N ASP A 132 4.48 -37.70 21.51
CA ASP A 132 4.70 -38.30 22.84
C ASP A 132 5.94 -37.72 23.56
N LEU A 133 6.67 -36.80 22.93
CA LEU A 133 7.85 -36.13 23.48
C LEU A 133 7.50 -34.81 24.20
N PRO A 134 8.35 -34.35 25.14
CA PRO A 134 8.07 -33.14 25.91
C PRO A 134 7.95 -31.91 25.00
N ARG A 135 7.08 -30.98 25.42
CA ARG A 135 6.94 -29.65 24.81
C ARG A 135 7.11 -28.63 25.92
N SER A 136 8.11 -27.76 25.85
CA SER A 136 8.13 -26.63 26.77
C SER A 136 7.02 -25.61 26.41
N GLU A 137 6.36 -25.07 27.42
CA GLU A 137 5.52 -23.87 27.31
C GLU A 137 6.36 -22.58 27.35
N SER A 138 7.70 -22.66 27.34
CA SER A 138 8.61 -21.51 27.50
C SER A 138 8.76 -20.65 26.23
N ALA A 139 7.71 -20.59 25.41
CA ALA A 139 7.64 -19.65 24.30
C ALA A 139 7.20 -18.27 24.83
N VAL A 140 8.05 -17.27 24.64
CA VAL A 140 7.70 -15.89 24.97
C VAL A 140 6.74 -15.40 23.87
N SER A 141 5.44 -15.31 24.19
CA SER A 141 4.44 -14.99 23.17
C SER A 141 4.52 -13.51 22.76
N PHE A 142 5.10 -13.25 21.59
CA PHE A 142 5.07 -11.95 20.91
C PHE A 142 3.67 -11.35 20.85
N ALA A 143 2.67 -12.17 20.56
CA ALA A 143 1.27 -11.75 20.51
C ALA A 143 0.71 -11.35 21.88
N ALA A 144 1.17 -11.99 22.97
CA ALA A 144 0.78 -11.59 24.33
C ALA A 144 1.41 -10.25 24.73
N ALA A 145 2.71 -10.05 24.45
CA ALA A 145 3.41 -8.80 24.71
C ALA A 145 2.83 -7.63 23.89
N HIS A 146 2.45 -7.88 22.64
CA HIS A 146 1.78 -6.88 21.81
C HIS A 146 0.41 -6.49 22.37
N ARG A 147 -0.40 -7.47 22.82
CA ARG A 147 -1.71 -7.21 23.44
C ARG A 147 -1.61 -6.48 24.78
N SER A 148 -0.54 -6.68 25.54
CA SER A 148 -0.34 -6.03 26.85
C SER A 148 0.36 -4.67 26.78
N ALA A 149 0.85 -4.25 25.60
CA ALA A 149 1.66 -3.04 25.42
C ALA A 149 1.00 -1.78 26.01
N SER A 150 -0.29 -1.55 25.79
CA SER A 150 -1.02 -0.40 26.35
C SER A 150 -0.97 -0.36 27.88
N THR A 151 -1.27 -1.49 28.52
CA THR A 151 -1.28 -1.61 29.98
C THR A 151 0.13 -1.46 30.54
N PHE A 152 1.11 -2.06 29.87
CA PHE A 152 2.52 -1.96 30.24
C PHE A 152 2.99 -0.50 30.22
N LEU A 153 2.81 0.22 29.11
CA LEU A 153 3.24 1.62 29.00
C LEU A 153 2.49 2.54 29.96
N GLN A 154 1.21 2.27 30.25
CA GLN A 154 0.48 3.00 31.29
C GLN A 154 1.09 2.81 32.68
N ASN A 155 1.57 1.60 33.01
CA ASN A 155 2.23 1.34 34.29
C ASN A 155 3.59 2.05 34.37
N ILE A 156 4.37 2.06 33.28
CA ILE A 156 5.62 2.83 33.17
C ILE A 156 5.36 4.32 33.40
N ALA A 157 4.35 4.89 32.71
CA ALA A 157 3.98 6.29 32.86
C ALA A 157 3.53 6.62 34.30
N LYS A 158 2.72 5.77 34.94
CA LYS A 158 2.31 5.94 36.34
C LYS A 158 3.51 5.92 37.29
N ALA A 159 4.43 4.95 37.13
CA ALA A 159 5.64 4.86 37.95
C ALA A 159 6.50 6.12 37.83
N MET A 160 6.66 6.64 36.61
CA MET A 160 7.39 7.90 36.38
C MET A 160 6.68 9.12 36.97
N PHE A 161 5.36 9.20 36.86
CA PHE A 161 4.59 10.31 37.42
C PHE A 161 4.65 10.32 38.95
N TYR A 162 4.35 9.20 39.60
CA TYR A 162 4.39 9.11 41.06
C TYR A 162 5.82 9.24 41.61
N GLY A 163 6.83 8.80 40.83
CA GLY A 163 8.24 8.96 41.17
C GLY A 163 8.72 10.41 41.26
N GLN A 164 8.00 11.38 40.67
CA GLN A 164 8.29 12.82 40.80
C GLN A 164 7.82 13.39 42.15
N HIS A 165 7.06 12.63 42.95
CA HIS A 165 6.54 13.12 44.23
C HIS A 165 7.67 13.20 45.29
N PRO A 166 7.74 14.26 46.11
CA PRO A 166 8.81 14.44 47.12
C PRO A 166 8.94 13.30 48.14
N LEU A 167 7.84 12.57 48.41
CA LEU A 167 7.83 11.41 49.31
C LEU A 167 8.20 10.08 48.62
N ALA A 168 8.39 10.06 47.30
CA ALA A 168 8.70 8.84 46.55
C ALA A 168 10.01 8.17 47.00
N ALA A 169 10.98 8.97 47.46
CA ALA A 169 12.24 8.48 48.01
C ALA A 169 12.08 7.63 49.29
N SER A 170 10.94 7.74 49.99
CA SER A 170 10.63 6.99 51.20
C SER A 170 9.77 5.74 50.98
N ASP A 171 9.31 5.47 49.75
CA ASP A 171 8.55 4.27 49.39
C ASP A 171 9.42 3.29 48.57
N PRO A 172 9.84 2.16 49.16
CA PRO A 172 10.68 1.17 48.48
C PRO A 172 10.04 0.56 47.23
N LYS A 173 8.71 0.42 47.20
CA LYS A 173 7.98 -0.16 46.06
C LYS A 173 7.95 0.82 44.90
N LEU A 174 7.68 2.10 45.18
CA LEU A 174 7.68 3.15 44.17
C LEU A 174 9.09 3.41 43.62
N GLY A 175 10.11 3.39 44.47
CA GLY A 175 11.51 3.48 44.04
C GLY A 175 11.94 2.32 43.15
N ALA A 176 11.46 1.10 43.39
CA ALA A 176 11.69 -0.05 42.51
C ALA A 176 10.99 0.11 41.16
N ALA A 177 9.73 0.55 41.15
CA ALA A 177 8.96 0.79 39.94
C ALA A 177 9.57 1.90 39.06
N LEU A 178 10.12 2.96 39.67
CA LEU A 178 10.79 4.03 38.93
C LEU A 178 12.08 3.53 38.24
N ARG A 179 12.90 2.75 38.95
CA ARG A 179 14.11 2.15 38.36
C ARG A 179 13.78 1.20 37.21
N ASP A 180 12.68 0.45 37.33
CA ASP A 180 12.20 -0.41 36.26
C ASP A 180 11.73 0.40 35.04
N ALA A 181 10.98 1.49 35.27
CA ALA A 181 10.55 2.41 34.22
C ALA A 181 11.73 3.06 33.49
N GLU A 182 12.76 3.49 34.21
CA GLU A 182 14.00 4.03 33.63
C GLU A 182 14.75 2.98 32.81
N ARG A 183 14.79 1.73 33.28
CA ARG A 183 15.40 0.61 32.55
C ARG A 183 14.68 0.33 31.25
N PHE A 184 13.34 0.28 31.26
CA PHE A 184 12.55 0.14 30.05
C PHE A 184 12.81 1.31 29.08
N ASN A 185 12.79 2.56 29.56
CA ASN A 185 13.01 3.72 28.72
C ASN A 185 14.40 3.75 28.05
N ARG A 186 15.44 3.17 28.68
CA ARG A 186 16.74 2.98 28.02
C ARG A 186 16.63 2.02 26.83
N VAL A 187 15.92 0.90 27.00
CA VAL A 187 15.70 -0.09 25.94
C VAL A 187 14.82 0.50 24.83
N ALA A 188 13.70 1.14 25.19
CA ALA A 188 12.79 1.78 24.25
C ALA A 188 13.48 2.89 23.45
N HIS A 189 14.29 3.75 24.09
CA HIS A 189 15.06 4.77 23.38
C HIS A 189 16.11 4.13 22.45
N SER A 190 16.75 3.04 22.87
CA SER A 190 17.72 2.30 22.06
C SER A 190 17.11 1.57 20.86
N LEU A 191 15.80 1.29 20.83
CA LEU A 191 15.16 0.58 19.72
C LEU A 191 14.24 1.47 18.88
N LEU A 192 13.48 2.35 19.52
CA LEU A 192 12.47 3.20 18.88
C LEU A 192 12.93 4.66 18.70
N GLY A 193 14.04 5.08 19.34
CA GLY A 193 14.39 6.49 19.46
C GLY A 193 13.38 7.32 20.27
N LYS A 194 12.47 6.66 20.98
CA LYS A 194 11.37 7.27 21.75
C LYS A 194 11.41 6.80 23.20
N ALA A 195 11.02 7.67 24.12
CA ALA A 195 10.82 7.34 25.52
C ALA A 195 9.34 7.47 25.89
N VAL A 196 8.93 6.69 26.89
CA VAL A 196 7.64 6.81 27.55
C VAL A 196 7.70 7.96 28.54
N THR A 197 6.73 8.85 28.50
CA THR A 197 6.57 9.94 29.46
C THR A 197 5.13 10.00 29.98
N PRO A 198 4.90 10.44 31.23
CA PRO A 198 3.56 10.63 31.74
C PRO A 198 2.91 11.88 31.15
N ALA A 199 1.62 11.80 30.82
CA ALA A 199 0.76 12.93 30.54
C ALA A 199 -0.43 12.94 31.50
N VAL A 200 -0.72 14.12 32.06
CA VAL A 200 -1.77 14.31 33.07
C VAL A 200 -2.92 15.11 32.46
N SER A 201 -4.13 14.58 32.58
CA SER A 201 -5.37 15.31 32.32
C SER A 201 -6.13 15.51 33.62
N VAL A 202 -6.76 16.69 33.78
CA VAL A 202 -7.53 17.07 34.98
C VAL A 202 -9.01 17.35 34.65
N ALA A 203 -9.40 17.24 33.38
CA ALA A 203 -10.72 17.65 32.90
C ALA A 203 -11.88 16.85 33.51
N ASN A 204 -11.65 15.57 33.89
CA ASN A 204 -12.63 14.65 34.46
C ASN A 204 -12.10 13.90 35.70
N GLY A 205 -11.18 14.51 36.45
CA GLY A 205 -10.38 13.84 37.50
C GLY A 205 -8.92 13.65 37.09
N LEU A 206 -8.04 13.23 38.02
CA LEU A 206 -6.61 13.00 37.74
C LEU A 206 -6.44 11.73 36.89
N GLU A 207 -6.26 11.90 35.58
CA GLU A 207 -5.98 10.80 34.65
C GLU A 207 -4.50 10.86 34.21
N ILE A 208 -3.75 9.79 34.46
CA ILE A 208 -2.36 9.64 34.02
C ILE A 208 -2.35 8.71 32.80
N THR A 209 -1.89 9.23 31.67
CA THR A 209 -1.78 8.51 30.40
C THR A 209 -0.32 8.39 29.98
N ALA A 210 -0.02 7.37 29.18
CA ALA A 210 1.30 7.20 28.61
C ALA A 210 1.43 8.00 27.32
N ASN A 211 2.48 8.81 27.21
CA ASN A 211 2.96 9.34 25.95
C ASN A 211 4.15 8.53 25.46
N LEU A 212 4.26 8.31 24.15
CA LEU A 212 5.44 7.73 23.53
C LEU A 212 5.99 8.74 22.51
N GLY A 213 7.22 9.22 22.73
CA GLY A 213 7.80 10.25 21.86
C GLY A 213 7.03 11.59 21.90
N GLY A 214 6.45 11.94 23.06
CA GLY A 214 5.77 13.22 23.27
C GLY A 214 4.31 13.29 22.83
N ARG A 215 3.74 12.23 22.25
CA ARG A 215 2.32 12.14 21.89
C ARG A 215 1.60 11.07 22.71
N ARG A 216 0.30 11.25 22.95
CA ARG A 216 -0.53 10.25 23.66
C ARG A 216 -0.45 8.92 22.92
N PHE A 217 -0.07 7.87 23.65
CA PHE A 217 0.06 6.55 23.08
C PHE A 217 -1.30 5.98 22.70
N GLN A 218 -1.48 5.69 21.41
CA GLN A 218 -2.61 4.91 20.89
C GLN A 218 -2.06 3.75 20.04
N PRO A 219 -2.39 2.49 20.37
CA PRO A 219 -1.89 1.33 19.61
C PRO A 219 -2.20 1.39 18.12
N ALA A 220 -3.36 1.95 17.74
CA ALA A 220 -3.81 2.08 16.36
C ALA A 220 -3.02 3.12 15.54
N GLU A 221 -2.24 3.99 16.19
CA GLU A 221 -1.43 5.03 15.54
C GLU A 221 0.02 4.59 15.28
N LEU A 222 0.45 3.43 15.78
CA LEU A 222 1.77 2.89 15.49
C LEU A 222 1.80 2.32 14.07
N SER A 223 2.86 2.62 13.33
CA SER A 223 3.17 1.86 12.13
C SER A 223 3.44 0.37 12.48
N PRO A 224 3.29 -0.57 11.53
CA PRO A 224 3.61 -1.98 11.77
C PRO A 224 5.04 -2.20 12.33
N GLY A 225 6.03 -1.44 11.83
CA GLY A 225 7.40 -1.49 12.30
C GLY A 225 7.58 -0.93 13.71
N GLU A 226 6.94 0.18 14.06
CA GLU A 226 6.97 0.71 15.43
C GLU A 226 6.27 -0.21 16.43
N GLY A 227 5.16 -0.84 16.03
CA GLY A 227 4.49 -1.85 16.84
C GLY A 227 5.38 -3.05 17.12
N LEU A 228 6.15 -3.51 16.12
CA LEU A 228 7.10 -4.61 16.27
C LEU A 228 8.28 -4.21 17.18
N LEU A 229 8.89 -3.05 16.97
CA LEU A 229 9.99 -2.54 17.81
C LEU A 229 9.57 -2.32 19.26
N LEU A 230 8.36 -1.82 19.48
CA LEU A 230 7.81 -1.66 20.82
C LEU A 230 7.63 -3.02 21.51
N THR A 231 7.17 -4.01 20.75
CA THR A 231 7.04 -5.38 21.26
C THR A 231 8.42 -5.93 21.63
N TRP A 232 9.44 -5.76 20.77
CA TRP A 232 10.83 -6.12 21.07
C TRP A 232 11.36 -5.41 22.32
N ALA A 233 11.09 -4.12 22.49
CA ALA A 233 11.53 -3.37 23.66
C ALA A 233 10.93 -3.90 24.96
N ILE A 234 9.63 -4.28 24.94
CA ILE A 234 8.94 -4.88 26.08
C ILE A 234 9.56 -6.24 26.41
N LEU A 235 9.73 -7.11 25.40
CA LEU A 235 10.27 -8.45 25.59
C LEU A 235 11.70 -8.45 26.12
N LEU A 236 12.56 -7.62 25.54
CA LEU A 236 13.96 -7.49 25.98
C LEU A 236 14.04 -6.93 27.40
N HIS A 237 13.12 -6.04 27.80
CA HIS A 237 13.06 -5.54 29.18
C HIS A 237 12.60 -6.60 30.17
N GLU A 238 11.48 -7.28 29.89
CA GLU A 238 10.87 -8.27 30.78
C GLU A 238 11.75 -9.52 30.95
N HIS A 239 12.41 -9.97 29.87
CA HIS A 239 13.14 -11.24 29.86
C HIS A 239 14.66 -11.14 29.95
N ALA A 240 15.25 -9.94 29.94
CA ALA A 240 16.71 -9.80 29.97
C ALA A 240 17.46 -10.63 31.03
N PRO A 241 17.00 -10.77 32.30
CA PRO A 241 17.67 -11.63 33.28
C PRO A 241 17.61 -13.13 32.93
N SER A 242 16.58 -13.55 32.18
CA SER A 242 16.40 -14.94 31.76
C SER A 242 17.18 -15.30 30.49
N LEU A 243 17.59 -14.31 29.68
CA LEU A 243 18.36 -14.52 28.46
C LEU A 243 19.83 -14.87 28.74
N GLN A 244 20.37 -14.48 29.90
CA GLN A 244 21.76 -14.71 30.22
C GLN A 244 22.09 -16.20 30.29
N SER A 245 23.08 -16.63 29.50
CA SER A 245 23.49 -18.03 29.35
C SER A 245 22.42 -19.00 28.83
N ALA A 246 21.32 -18.47 28.24
CA ALA A 246 20.29 -19.27 27.60
C ALA A 246 20.62 -19.60 26.13
N VAL A 247 19.94 -20.60 25.59
CA VAL A 247 19.85 -20.80 24.14
C VAL A 247 18.63 -20.03 23.64
N VAL A 248 18.86 -19.00 22.85
CA VAL A 248 17.81 -18.11 22.30
C VAL A 248 17.64 -18.41 20.83
N ALA A 249 16.40 -18.58 20.38
CA ALA A 249 16.08 -18.86 18.99
C ALA A 249 15.20 -17.77 18.39
N ILE A 250 15.49 -17.39 17.14
CA ILE A 250 14.70 -16.45 16.36
C ILE A 250 14.54 -16.95 14.93
N ASP A 251 13.29 -17.10 14.50
CA ASP A 251 12.96 -17.39 13.11
C ASP A 251 12.66 -16.08 12.35
N GLU A 252 13.38 -15.87 11.25
CA GLU A 252 13.22 -14.76 10.29
C GLU A 252 13.08 -13.37 10.93
N PRO A 253 14.05 -12.92 11.76
CA PRO A 253 14.04 -11.59 12.39
C PRO A 253 14.00 -10.42 11.39
N GLU A 254 14.29 -10.64 10.12
CA GLU A 254 14.21 -9.64 9.06
C GLU A 254 12.79 -9.28 8.62
N LEU A 255 11.79 -10.13 8.90
CA LEU A 255 10.40 -9.87 8.52
C LEU A 255 9.90 -8.58 9.18
N HIS A 256 9.60 -7.58 8.36
CA HIS A 256 9.09 -6.26 8.78
C HIS A 256 10.09 -5.34 9.50
N LEU A 257 11.40 -5.61 9.43
CA LEU A 257 12.44 -4.77 10.05
C LEU A 257 13.42 -4.21 9.01
N HIS A 258 13.71 -2.89 9.10
CA HIS A 258 14.79 -2.25 8.34
C HIS A 258 16.15 -2.88 8.70
N PRO A 259 17.10 -3.07 7.76
CA PRO A 259 18.38 -3.72 8.02
C PRO A 259 19.15 -3.16 9.23
N GLU A 260 19.24 -1.84 9.40
CA GLU A 260 19.90 -1.22 10.56
C GLU A 260 19.27 -1.60 11.91
N LEU A 261 17.97 -1.89 11.93
CA LEU A 261 17.27 -2.31 13.14
C LEU A 261 17.51 -3.80 13.42
N GLN A 262 17.61 -4.63 12.38
CA GLN A 262 18.04 -6.03 12.50
C GLN A 262 19.41 -6.09 13.18
N GLU A 263 20.34 -5.23 12.74
CA GLU A 263 21.67 -5.12 13.33
C GLU A 263 21.64 -4.79 14.82
N ARG A 264 20.85 -3.79 15.23
CA ARG A 264 20.74 -3.35 16.63
C ARG A 264 20.10 -4.40 17.52
N ILE A 265 19.05 -5.08 17.03
CA ILE A 265 18.36 -6.15 17.77
C ILE A 265 19.31 -7.33 17.98
N LEU A 266 20.00 -7.78 16.93
CA LEU A 266 20.94 -8.90 17.00
C LEU A 266 22.13 -8.59 17.92
N SER A 267 22.73 -7.41 17.80
CA SER A 267 23.82 -6.98 18.70
C SER A 267 23.35 -6.94 20.16
N SER A 268 22.18 -6.37 20.43
CA SER A 268 21.62 -6.30 21.79
C SER A 268 21.33 -7.69 22.38
N LEU A 269 20.82 -8.61 21.56
CA LEU A 269 20.55 -9.99 21.97
C LEU A 269 21.84 -10.77 22.24
N LEU A 270 22.86 -10.66 21.37
CA LEU A 270 24.15 -11.30 21.59
C LEU A 270 24.81 -10.82 22.89
N GLU A 271 24.71 -9.52 23.19
CA GLU A 271 25.18 -8.94 24.46
C GLU A 271 24.40 -9.49 25.68
N LEU A 272 23.07 -9.55 25.59
CA LEU A 272 22.21 -10.04 26.68
C LEU A 272 22.38 -11.54 26.95
N VAL A 273 22.57 -12.34 25.89
CA VAL A 273 22.81 -13.79 25.98
C VAL A 273 24.16 -14.06 26.65
N GLY A 274 25.20 -13.31 26.27
CA GLY A 274 26.53 -13.37 26.88
C GLY A 274 27.28 -14.69 26.64
N GLY A 275 28.50 -14.79 27.19
CA GLY A 275 29.47 -15.84 26.84
C GLY A 275 29.13 -17.29 27.24
N GLY A 276 28.03 -17.53 27.97
CA GLY A 276 27.55 -18.87 28.35
C GLY A 276 26.37 -19.39 27.52
N GLY A 277 25.76 -18.52 26.70
CA GLY A 277 24.54 -18.80 25.93
C GLY A 277 24.80 -18.89 24.43
N GLN A 278 23.74 -19.05 23.65
CA GLN A 278 23.83 -19.19 22.19
C GLN A 278 22.61 -18.54 21.53
N LEU A 279 22.83 -17.78 20.46
CA LEU A 279 21.75 -17.21 19.65
C LEU A 279 21.64 -18.00 18.35
N TRP A 280 20.55 -18.72 18.16
CA TRP A 280 20.21 -19.41 16.92
C TRP A 280 19.31 -18.53 16.07
N VAL A 281 19.71 -18.28 14.84
CA VAL A 281 18.90 -17.50 13.91
C VAL A 281 18.65 -18.28 12.63
N VAL A 282 17.39 -18.35 12.24
CA VAL A 282 17.00 -18.74 10.88
C VAL A 282 16.78 -17.47 10.09
N THR A 283 17.42 -17.35 8.93
CA THR A 283 17.34 -16.14 8.11
C THR A 283 17.54 -16.43 6.63
N HIS A 284 16.93 -15.59 5.80
CA HIS A 284 17.23 -15.45 4.38
C HIS A 284 18.12 -14.22 4.12
N SER A 285 18.36 -13.40 5.15
CA SER A 285 19.14 -12.16 5.06
C SER A 285 20.65 -12.45 5.02
N PRO A 286 21.34 -12.13 3.91
CA PRO A 286 22.80 -12.25 3.85
C PRO A 286 23.50 -11.36 4.88
N THR A 287 22.88 -10.23 5.27
CA THR A 287 23.41 -9.31 6.28
C THR A 287 23.43 -9.95 7.68
N ILE A 288 22.41 -10.71 8.03
CA ILE A 288 22.34 -11.44 9.30
C ILE A 288 23.31 -12.64 9.28
N ALA A 289 23.34 -13.37 8.17
CA ALA A 289 24.28 -14.46 7.96
C ALA A 289 25.75 -14.01 8.04
N ALA A 290 26.08 -12.85 7.48
CA ALA A 290 27.43 -12.30 7.46
C ALA A 290 27.99 -12.00 8.86
N ARG A 291 27.13 -11.82 9.87
CA ARG A 291 27.51 -11.54 11.27
C ARG A 291 27.89 -12.79 12.06
N SER A 292 27.49 -13.96 11.59
CA SER A 292 27.89 -15.24 12.17
C SER A 292 29.24 -15.66 11.62
N ASP A 293 30.10 -16.27 12.43
CA ASP A 293 31.35 -16.83 11.93
C ASP A 293 31.07 -17.88 10.84
N VAL A 294 31.97 -18.03 9.87
CA VAL A 294 31.76 -18.96 8.73
C VAL A 294 31.51 -20.39 9.19
N THR A 295 32.18 -20.84 10.26
CA THR A 295 31.99 -22.16 10.88
C THR A 295 30.63 -22.35 11.55
N ASN A 296 29.85 -21.27 11.72
CA ASN A 296 28.53 -21.24 12.33
C ASN A 296 27.40 -21.10 11.31
N ARG A 297 27.69 -21.14 10.01
CA ARG A 297 26.70 -20.97 8.93
C ARG A 297 26.36 -22.31 8.30
N PHE A 298 25.07 -22.61 8.25
CA PHE A 298 24.57 -23.84 7.65
C PHE A 298 23.51 -23.54 6.61
N LEU A 299 23.73 -24.00 5.38
CA LEU A 299 22.75 -23.94 4.31
C LEU A 299 21.80 -25.13 4.41
N VAL A 300 20.50 -24.85 4.44
CA VAL A 300 19.42 -25.83 4.47
C VAL A 300 18.66 -25.74 3.16
N GLU A 301 18.68 -26.83 2.38
CA GLU A 301 18.05 -26.90 1.07
C GLU A 301 17.45 -28.29 0.84
N HIS A 302 16.17 -28.38 0.49
CA HIS A 302 15.46 -29.65 0.27
C HIS A 302 15.64 -30.66 1.45
N GLY A 303 15.67 -30.16 2.68
CA GLY A 303 15.91 -30.96 3.89
C GLY A 303 17.35 -31.45 4.09
N ARG A 304 18.29 -31.12 3.19
CA ARG A 304 19.73 -31.32 3.40
C ARG A 304 20.33 -30.13 4.14
N VAL A 305 21.33 -30.39 4.97
CA VAL A 305 22.05 -29.38 5.76
C VAL A 305 23.53 -29.47 5.43
N TRP A 306 24.14 -28.35 5.04
CA TRP A 306 25.54 -28.26 4.65
C TRP A 306 26.23 -27.12 5.40
N PRO A 307 27.47 -27.30 5.91
CA PRO A 307 28.30 -26.16 6.27
C PRO A 307 28.60 -25.33 5.01
N VAL A 308 28.75 -24.01 5.13
CA VAL A 308 29.04 -23.12 4.00
C VAL A 308 30.54 -22.79 3.97
N PRO A 309 31.37 -23.39 3.07
CA PRO A 309 32.75 -22.95 2.89
C PRO A 309 32.83 -21.82 1.86
N ASP A 310 33.47 -20.72 2.25
CA ASP A 310 33.92 -19.56 1.45
C ASP A 310 32.97 -19.02 0.37
N TRP A 311 32.28 -17.93 0.70
CA TRP A 311 31.42 -17.15 -0.20
C TRP A 311 31.98 -15.73 -0.41
N PRO A 312 32.11 -15.19 -1.66
CA PRO A 312 31.84 -15.81 -2.97
C PRO A 312 33.12 -16.21 -3.78
N PRO A 313 32.99 -17.08 -4.81
CA PRO A 313 34.11 -17.62 -5.60
C PRO A 313 34.71 -16.64 -6.61
N SER A 314 35.97 -16.89 -6.98
CA SER A 314 36.81 -16.07 -7.86
C SER A 314 36.81 -16.56 -9.33
N GLU A 315 36.49 -15.63 -10.23
CA GLU A 315 36.68 -15.58 -11.70
C GLU A 315 35.86 -16.46 -12.69
N PRO A 316 35.65 -15.98 -13.95
CA PRO A 316 34.73 -16.56 -14.95
C PRO A 316 35.42 -17.06 -16.25
N GLU A 317 34.79 -17.97 -17.02
CA GLU A 317 35.09 -18.26 -18.45
C GLU A 317 33.99 -19.18 -19.08
N PRO A 318 33.87 -19.35 -20.42
CA PRO A 318 33.58 -18.36 -21.47
C PRO A 318 32.40 -18.77 -22.40
N GLU A 319 32.09 -17.88 -23.35
CA GLU A 319 31.01 -17.87 -24.35
C GLU A 319 30.83 -19.13 -25.23
N LEU A 320 29.58 -19.42 -25.60
CA LEU A 320 29.23 -20.11 -26.86
C LEU A 320 27.99 -19.44 -27.48
N GLY A 321 28.19 -18.70 -28.57
CA GLY A 321 27.12 -18.10 -29.37
C GLY A 321 26.56 -19.03 -30.45
N LEU A 322 25.30 -18.79 -30.88
CA LEU A 322 24.80 -18.72 -32.27
C LEU A 322 23.26 -18.55 -32.35
N VAL A 323 22.82 -17.30 -32.61
CA VAL A 323 21.91 -16.79 -33.67
C VAL A 323 20.46 -17.35 -33.92
N VAL A 324 19.47 -16.45 -33.67
CA VAL A 324 18.19 -16.07 -34.39
C VAL A 324 16.84 -16.77 -34.10
N SER A 325 15.95 -16.09 -33.34
CA SER A 325 14.75 -15.30 -33.77
C SER A 325 13.87 -14.85 -32.54
N LYS A 326 13.32 -13.62 -32.55
CA LYS A 326 12.52 -12.93 -31.47
C LYS A 326 11.08 -13.50 -31.31
N PRO A 327 10.31 -13.37 -30.19
CA PRO A 327 10.21 -12.26 -29.20
C PRO A 327 10.22 -12.69 -27.69
N PRO A 328 9.77 -11.82 -26.75
CA PRO A 328 10.58 -11.17 -25.71
C PRO A 328 11.09 -12.12 -24.61
N HIS A 329 12.41 -12.15 -24.40
CA HIS A 329 13.02 -12.93 -23.32
C HIS A 329 13.11 -12.09 -22.04
N ILE A 330 12.15 -12.33 -21.13
CA ILE A 330 12.29 -12.21 -19.68
C ILE A 330 13.28 -13.30 -19.26
N LEU A 331 14.26 -13.00 -18.40
CA LEU A 331 15.15 -14.05 -17.91
C LEU A 331 14.40 -15.10 -17.07
N PRO A 332 14.76 -16.38 -17.16
CA PRO A 332 14.11 -17.43 -16.40
C PRO A 332 14.71 -17.59 -14.99
N SER A 333 13.85 -17.64 -13.97
CA SER A 333 13.93 -18.72 -12.99
C SER A 333 12.76 -19.68 -13.30
N PRO A 334 13.02 -21.00 -13.49
CA PRO A 334 11.95 -22.00 -13.65
C PRO A 334 11.06 -22.19 -12.40
N SER A 335 11.30 -21.42 -11.33
CA SER A 335 10.72 -21.55 -9.99
C SER A 335 9.91 -20.32 -9.51
N ALA A 336 9.97 -19.17 -10.19
CA ALA A 336 9.19 -17.99 -9.81
C ALA A 336 7.69 -18.26 -9.98
N SER A 337 6.94 -18.20 -8.88
CA SER A 337 5.55 -18.65 -8.78
C SER A 337 4.62 -17.64 -8.09
N LYS A 338 5.10 -16.42 -7.77
CA LYS A 338 4.32 -15.42 -7.06
C LYS A 338 4.39 -14.05 -7.72
N ALA A 339 3.25 -13.35 -7.75
CA ALA A 339 3.17 -11.97 -8.20
C ALA A 339 3.65 -11.00 -7.09
N PRO A 340 4.42 -9.93 -7.42
CA PRO A 340 4.95 -8.96 -6.45
C PRO A 340 3.88 -7.98 -5.98
N LEU A 341 2.90 -8.47 -5.23
CA LEU A 341 1.82 -7.64 -4.69
C LEU A 341 2.31 -6.67 -3.61
N GLY A 342 2.03 -5.39 -3.81
CA GLY A 342 2.37 -4.36 -2.82
C GLY A 342 3.83 -3.97 -2.77
N GLU A 343 4.69 -4.70 -3.48
CA GLU A 343 6.10 -4.39 -3.54
C GLU A 343 6.37 -3.30 -4.59
N SER A 344 7.09 -2.27 -4.17
CA SER A 344 7.49 -1.13 -5.01
C SER A 344 8.98 -0.87 -4.99
N ASP A 345 9.73 -1.65 -4.21
CA ASP A 345 11.18 -1.67 -4.22
C ASP A 345 11.70 -2.71 -5.23
N PHE A 346 12.40 -2.22 -6.25
CA PHE A 346 13.02 -3.08 -7.26
C PHE A 346 14.05 -4.03 -6.65
N ARG A 347 14.77 -3.63 -5.58
CA ARG A 347 15.70 -4.52 -4.88
C ARG A 347 14.95 -5.73 -4.35
N ALA A 348 13.86 -5.53 -3.61
CA ALA A 348 13.07 -6.61 -3.03
C ALA A 348 12.55 -7.61 -4.09
N ILE A 349 12.11 -7.12 -5.26
CA ILE A 349 11.67 -7.99 -6.36
C ILE A 349 12.87 -8.72 -6.97
N SER A 350 13.96 -8.02 -7.28
CA SER A 350 15.10 -8.57 -8.02
C SER A 350 15.95 -9.54 -7.20
N THR A 351 15.96 -9.39 -5.87
CA THR A 351 16.64 -10.33 -4.97
C THR A 351 15.75 -11.51 -4.58
N SER A 352 14.48 -11.53 -4.99
CA SER A 352 13.56 -12.61 -4.66
C SER A 352 13.60 -13.72 -5.70
N GLU A 353 13.75 -14.95 -5.23
CA GLU A 353 13.69 -16.15 -6.09
C GLU A 353 12.26 -16.52 -6.52
N SER A 354 11.26 -15.95 -5.87
CA SER A 354 9.85 -16.35 -6.03
C SER A 354 8.96 -15.31 -6.71
N LEU A 355 9.39 -14.05 -6.75
CA LEU A 355 8.61 -12.95 -7.31
C LEU A 355 8.88 -12.78 -8.81
N ILE A 356 7.81 -12.59 -9.57
CA ILE A 356 7.91 -12.30 -11.00
C ILE A 356 8.09 -10.80 -11.23
N TYR A 357 9.21 -10.40 -11.81
CA TYR A 357 9.39 -9.04 -12.32
C TYR A 357 8.94 -8.96 -13.79
N VAL A 358 8.04 -8.03 -14.09
CA VAL A 358 7.70 -7.67 -15.47
C VAL A 358 8.71 -6.61 -15.94
N ASP A 359 9.56 -6.97 -16.89
CA ASP A 359 10.68 -6.14 -17.32
C ASP A 359 10.23 -4.85 -18.03
N LYS A 360 10.31 -3.72 -17.32
CA LYS A 360 10.09 -2.36 -17.83
C LYS A 360 11.39 -1.55 -17.91
N THR A 361 12.55 -2.19 -17.87
CA THR A 361 13.85 -1.51 -17.74
C THR A 361 14.26 -0.68 -18.96
N GLU A 362 13.61 -0.85 -20.10
CA GLU A 362 13.70 0.05 -21.26
C GLU A 362 13.38 1.52 -20.88
N PHE A 363 12.60 1.72 -19.81
CA PHE A 363 12.34 3.03 -19.20
C PHE A 363 13.62 3.78 -18.86
N ILE A 364 14.63 3.07 -18.37
CA ILE A 364 15.90 3.65 -17.94
C ILE A 364 16.66 4.19 -19.15
N GLU A 365 16.69 3.42 -20.24
CA GLU A 365 17.34 3.83 -21.49
C GLU A 365 16.70 5.11 -22.05
N ASP A 366 15.37 5.12 -22.16
CA ASP A 366 14.64 6.27 -22.69
C ASP A 366 14.77 7.52 -21.80
N VAL A 367 14.84 7.35 -20.47
CA VAL A 367 15.08 8.44 -19.51
C VAL A 367 16.49 9.03 -19.68
N LEU A 368 17.51 8.17 -19.79
CA LEU A 368 18.90 8.60 -19.88
C LEU A 368 19.21 9.25 -21.22
N ASN A 369 18.63 8.73 -22.31
CA ASN A 369 18.78 9.27 -23.66
C ASN A 369 17.95 10.53 -23.92
N ASN A 370 16.99 10.84 -23.05
CA ASN A 370 16.16 12.03 -23.21
C ASN A 370 17.01 13.32 -23.12
N PRO A 371 16.88 14.27 -24.07
CA PRO A 371 17.65 15.51 -24.02
C PRO A 371 17.25 16.45 -22.89
N ALA A 372 16.02 16.34 -22.36
CA ALA A 372 15.57 17.19 -21.26
C ALA A 372 16.24 16.77 -19.95
N ALA A 373 16.64 17.77 -19.16
CA ALA A 373 17.26 17.53 -17.86
C ALA A 373 16.23 17.07 -16.82
N VAL A 374 14.96 17.45 -16.96
CA VAL A 374 13.89 17.11 -16.00
C VAL A 374 12.71 16.49 -16.74
N LEU A 375 12.28 15.32 -16.29
CA LEU A 375 11.17 14.56 -16.85
C LEU A 375 10.08 14.38 -15.80
N LEU A 376 8.82 14.59 -16.20
CA LEU A 376 7.66 14.31 -15.38
C LEU A 376 6.77 13.26 -16.06
N PHE A 377 6.39 12.24 -15.31
CA PHE A 377 5.53 11.14 -15.74
C PHE A 377 4.23 11.09 -14.94
N PRO A 378 3.18 11.85 -15.36
CA PRO A 378 1.85 11.73 -14.79
C PRO A 378 1.23 10.40 -15.22
N ARG A 379 0.97 9.51 -14.27
CA ARG A 379 0.30 8.22 -14.50
C ARG A 379 -0.76 7.95 -13.43
N PRO A 380 -1.84 7.24 -13.78
CA PRO A 380 -2.84 6.83 -12.80
C PRO A 380 -2.23 6.06 -11.62
N ARG A 381 -2.97 5.99 -10.51
CA ARG A 381 -2.55 5.23 -9.32
C ARG A 381 -2.34 3.76 -9.68
N ARG A 382 -1.37 3.12 -9.03
CA ARG A 382 -1.08 1.68 -9.15
C ARG A 382 -0.54 1.21 -10.52
N PHE A 383 -0.09 2.11 -11.39
CA PHE A 383 0.56 1.80 -12.67
C PHE A 383 2.08 1.52 -12.61
N GLY A 384 2.63 1.23 -11.42
CA GLY A 384 4.06 0.90 -11.26
C GLY A 384 5.02 2.10 -11.20
N LYS A 385 4.52 3.32 -10.93
CA LYS A 385 5.34 4.55 -10.83
C LYS A 385 6.54 4.40 -9.89
N SER A 386 6.27 4.08 -8.63
CA SER A 386 7.29 3.92 -7.59
C SER A 386 8.28 2.80 -7.92
N LEU A 387 7.80 1.69 -8.48
CA LEU A 387 8.65 0.58 -8.90
C LEU A 387 9.61 0.97 -10.03
N ASN A 388 9.13 1.69 -11.06
CA ASN A 388 10.00 2.19 -12.12
C ASN A 388 11.03 3.20 -11.60
N LEU A 389 10.64 4.08 -10.69
CA LEU A 389 11.55 5.06 -10.10
C LEU A 389 12.61 4.39 -9.21
N SER A 390 12.22 3.37 -8.43
CA SER A 390 13.14 2.51 -7.68
C SER A 390 14.09 1.74 -8.60
N THR A 391 13.58 1.15 -9.69
CA THR A 391 14.38 0.44 -10.70
C THR A 391 15.44 1.36 -11.31
N LEU A 392 15.04 2.58 -11.69
CA LEU A 392 15.96 3.61 -12.18
C LEU A 392 17.02 3.97 -11.14
N ARG A 393 16.62 4.22 -9.89
CA ARG A 393 17.54 4.49 -8.77
C ARG A 393 18.59 3.40 -8.67
N TYR A 394 18.19 2.15 -8.54
CA TYR A 394 19.15 1.05 -8.34
C TYR A 394 20.07 0.83 -9.53
N PHE A 395 19.64 1.20 -10.74
CA PHE A 395 20.51 1.15 -11.91
C PHE A 395 21.57 2.25 -11.87
N VAL A 396 21.18 3.51 -11.60
CA VAL A 396 22.08 4.67 -11.79
C VAL A 396 22.87 5.06 -10.53
N GLU A 397 22.35 4.76 -9.34
CA GLU A 397 22.89 5.24 -8.06
C GLU A 397 24.29 4.71 -7.81
N LYS A 398 25.23 5.57 -7.45
CA LYS A 398 26.58 5.18 -7.04
C LYS A 398 26.58 4.82 -5.56
N SER A 399 26.88 3.57 -5.26
CA SER A 399 27.03 3.07 -3.88
C SER A 399 28.19 2.06 -3.76
N PRO A 400 28.67 1.77 -2.54
CA PRO A 400 29.65 0.70 -2.32
C PRO A 400 29.16 -0.67 -2.83
N GLU A 401 27.84 -0.88 -2.87
CA GLU A 401 27.18 -2.11 -3.33
C GLU A 401 26.96 -2.16 -4.86
N SER A 402 27.40 -1.15 -5.63
CA SER A 402 27.09 -1.06 -7.07
C SER A 402 27.46 -2.31 -7.86
N GLN A 403 28.60 -2.93 -7.56
CA GLN A 403 29.03 -4.15 -8.25
C GLN A 403 28.13 -5.35 -7.94
N LEU A 404 27.55 -5.41 -6.72
CA LEU A 404 26.63 -6.48 -6.30
C LEU A 404 25.27 -6.39 -6.98
N ARG A 405 24.90 -5.22 -7.52
CA ARG A 405 23.62 -4.98 -8.18
C ARG A 405 23.60 -5.39 -9.65
N ALA A 406 24.75 -5.69 -10.26
CA ALA A 406 24.83 -6.06 -11.67
C ALA A 406 23.94 -7.28 -11.99
N GLY A 407 23.98 -8.30 -11.12
CA GLY A 407 23.15 -9.50 -11.25
C GLY A 407 21.63 -9.25 -11.20
N TRP A 408 21.17 -8.12 -10.67
CA TRP A 408 19.73 -7.76 -10.68
C TRP A 408 19.25 -7.30 -12.05
N PHE A 409 20.18 -6.80 -12.87
CA PHE A 409 19.88 -6.26 -14.19
C PHE A 409 20.35 -7.20 -15.30
N GLU A 410 21.28 -8.11 -15.02
CA GLU A 410 21.70 -9.15 -15.96
C GLU A 410 20.47 -9.77 -16.62
N GLY A 411 20.52 -9.82 -17.97
CA GLY A 411 19.47 -10.27 -18.89
C GLY A 411 18.12 -9.52 -18.94
N LEU A 412 17.91 -8.48 -18.12
CA LEU A 412 16.88 -7.47 -18.39
C LEU A 412 17.24 -6.65 -19.64
N ARG A 413 16.25 -5.98 -20.25
CA ARG A 413 16.43 -5.22 -21.50
C ARG A 413 17.51 -4.14 -21.37
N VAL A 414 17.52 -3.38 -20.28
CA VAL A 414 18.50 -2.30 -20.06
C VAL A 414 19.94 -2.80 -20.08
N TRP A 415 20.19 -4.03 -19.61
CA TRP A 415 21.53 -4.59 -19.54
C TRP A 415 22.03 -5.08 -20.90
N LYS A 416 21.16 -5.25 -21.88
CA LYS A 416 21.56 -5.62 -23.25
C LYS A 416 22.20 -4.42 -23.97
N ASN A 417 21.81 -3.19 -23.65
CA ASN A 417 22.38 -1.99 -24.25
C ASN A 417 23.73 -1.62 -23.60
N HIS A 418 24.80 -1.60 -24.40
CA HIS A 418 26.16 -1.26 -23.94
C HIS A 418 26.32 0.23 -23.59
N GLU A 419 25.64 1.14 -24.28
CA GLU A 419 25.71 2.58 -23.99
C GLU A 419 25.00 2.90 -22.69
N THR A 420 23.80 2.35 -22.48
CA THR A 420 23.03 2.53 -21.24
C THR A 420 23.78 1.96 -20.03
N ARG A 421 24.47 0.81 -20.18
CA ARG A 421 25.30 0.22 -19.12
C ARG A 421 26.42 1.13 -18.61
N LYS A 422 26.91 2.10 -19.40
CA LYS A 422 27.91 3.08 -18.93
C LYS A 422 27.38 4.01 -17.83
N HIS A 423 26.07 4.06 -17.65
CA HIS A 423 25.41 4.83 -16.60
C HIS A 423 25.18 4.01 -15.32
N PHE A 424 25.44 2.70 -15.34
CA PHE A 424 25.21 1.82 -14.21
C PHE A 424 26.13 2.18 -13.03
N GLY A 425 25.55 2.37 -11.85
CA GLY A 425 26.30 2.64 -10.61
C GLY A 425 27.11 3.94 -10.62
N ARG A 426 26.77 4.90 -11.50
CA ARG A 426 27.65 6.04 -11.82
C ARG A 426 27.36 7.31 -11.03
N TYR A 427 26.09 7.59 -10.73
CA TYR A 427 25.67 8.91 -10.29
C TYR A 427 25.29 8.94 -8.81
N PRO A 428 25.69 9.95 -8.02
CA PRO A 428 25.03 10.19 -6.75
C PRO A 428 23.53 10.49 -6.98
N VAL A 429 22.66 9.95 -6.13
CA VAL A 429 21.20 10.09 -6.25
C VAL A 429 20.63 10.76 -5.00
N ILE A 430 19.72 11.71 -5.19
CA ILE A 430 18.81 12.22 -4.15
C ILE A 430 17.41 11.69 -4.48
N TYR A 431 16.78 10.97 -3.55
CA TYR A 431 15.48 10.32 -3.76
C TYR A 431 14.45 10.83 -2.74
N LEU A 432 13.50 11.66 -3.18
CA LEU A 432 12.44 12.20 -2.33
C LEU A 432 11.14 11.41 -2.52
N ASN A 433 10.55 10.91 -1.43
CA ASN A 433 9.25 10.26 -1.42
C ASN A 433 8.17 11.16 -0.82
N LEU A 434 7.40 11.88 -1.64
CA LEU A 434 6.38 12.81 -1.15
C LEU A 434 5.01 12.17 -0.88
N LYS A 435 4.90 10.83 -0.99
CA LYS A 435 3.70 10.09 -0.59
C LYS A 435 3.38 10.24 0.90
N VAL A 436 4.40 10.43 1.74
CA VAL A 436 4.28 10.50 3.21
C VAL A 436 3.90 11.90 3.72
N THR A 437 3.82 12.91 2.84
CA THR A 437 3.60 14.31 3.24
C THR A 437 2.11 14.69 3.30
N LYS A 438 1.25 13.78 3.78
CA LYS A 438 -0.18 14.05 3.94
C LYS A 438 -0.45 14.85 5.20
N ALA A 439 -0.90 16.10 5.03
CA ALA A 439 -1.03 17.05 6.13
C ALA A 439 -2.36 17.82 6.08
N GLY A 440 -2.91 18.12 7.26
CA GLY A 440 -4.10 18.97 7.40
C GLY A 440 -3.81 20.47 7.46
N SER A 441 -2.54 20.88 7.51
CA SER A 441 -2.12 22.29 7.57
C SER A 441 -0.75 22.50 6.92
N PHE A 442 -0.44 23.74 6.52
CA PHE A 442 0.86 24.08 5.94
C PHE A 442 2.03 23.84 6.90
N SER A 443 1.88 24.11 8.19
CA SER A 443 2.94 23.86 9.18
C SER A 443 3.29 22.37 9.24
N SER A 444 2.27 21.51 9.27
CA SER A 444 2.48 20.06 9.29
C SER A 444 3.07 19.55 7.97
N LEU A 445 2.65 20.12 6.83
CA LEU A 445 3.25 19.79 5.53
C LEU A 445 4.74 20.15 5.53
N LEU A 446 5.07 21.35 5.98
CA LEU A 446 6.45 21.82 6.04
C LEU A 446 7.29 20.86 6.87
N ASP A 447 6.85 20.48 8.07
CA ASP A 447 7.59 19.54 8.92
C ASP A 447 7.81 18.17 8.27
N LEU A 448 6.82 17.65 7.53
CA LEU A 448 6.99 16.40 6.78
C LEU A 448 8.02 16.53 5.65
N VAL A 449 7.99 17.62 4.89
CA VAL A 449 9.00 17.87 3.84
C VAL A 449 10.38 18.10 4.45
N ARG A 450 10.48 18.76 5.62
CA ARG A 450 11.75 18.94 6.34
C ARG A 450 12.37 17.61 6.72
N ASN A 451 11.57 16.70 7.25
CA ASN A 451 12.03 15.37 7.63
C ASN A 451 12.51 14.60 6.39
N GLU A 452 11.74 14.61 5.30
CA GLU A 452 12.15 13.95 4.06
C GLU A 452 13.49 14.49 3.52
N VAL A 453 13.69 15.82 3.56
CA VAL A 453 14.97 16.43 3.18
C VAL A 453 16.09 16.07 4.17
N SER A 454 15.79 16.06 5.47
CA SER A 454 16.74 15.67 6.51
C SER A 454 17.22 14.23 6.32
N ASP A 455 16.33 13.32 5.96
CA ASP A 455 16.64 11.92 5.69
C ASP A 455 17.60 11.78 4.49
N GLN A 456 17.47 12.64 3.46
CA GLN A 456 18.45 12.68 2.36
C GLN A 456 19.83 13.17 2.81
N PHE A 457 19.88 14.12 3.74
CA PHE A 457 21.15 14.56 4.33
C PHE A 457 21.75 13.47 5.23
N GLU A 458 20.94 12.67 5.93
CA GLU A 458 21.43 11.53 6.72
C GLU A 458 21.96 10.42 5.80
N GLN A 459 21.26 10.08 4.71
CA GLN A 459 21.74 9.12 3.71
C GLN A 459 23.09 9.50 3.08
N HIS A 460 23.43 10.79 3.09
CA HIS A 460 24.71 11.30 2.59
C HIS A 460 25.65 11.82 3.68
N ARG A 461 25.45 11.39 4.93
CA ARG A 461 26.24 11.85 6.09
C ARG A 461 27.74 11.66 5.93
N TYR A 462 28.21 10.70 5.13
CA TYR A 462 29.62 10.52 4.78
C TYR A 462 30.28 11.78 4.19
N LEU A 463 29.50 12.73 3.64
CA LEU A 463 30.00 14.03 3.19
C LEU A 463 30.58 14.87 4.34
N LEU A 464 30.18 14.63 5.60
CA LEU A 464 30.74 15.27 6.79
C LEU A 464 32.09 14.68 7.22
N GLU A 465 32.47 13.50 6.74
CA GLU A 465 33.73 12.84 7.10
C GLU A 465 34.89 13.33 6.22
N GLY A 466 34.58 13.91 5.05
CA GLY A 466 35.57 14.43 4.11
C GLY A 466 35.95 15.90 4.32
N SER A 467 36.95 16.36 3.56
CA SER A 467 37.38 17.77 3.49
C SER A 467 36.62 18.60 2.46
N ALA A 468 35.57 18.05 1.84
CA ALA A 468 34.83 18.67 0.73
C ALA A 468 33.95 19.86 1.16
N LEU A 469 33.67 20.02 2.46
CA LEU A 469 32.79 21.06 2.99
C LEU A 469 33.59 22.13 3.74
N SER A 470 33.38 23.39 3.40
CA SER A 470 33.84 24.52 4.24
C SER A 470 33.09 24.54 5.58
N ALA A 471 33.62 25.27 6.57
CA ALA A 471 32.99 25.37 7.90
C ALA A 471 31.53 25.87 7.85
N SER A 472 31.22 26.82 6.95
CA SER A 472 29.85 27.33 6.79
C SER A 472 28.93 26.33 6.08
N GLU A 473 29.47 25.52 5.17
CA GLU A 473 28.72 24.45 4.51
C GLU A 473 28.42 23.31 5.47
N ARG A 474 29.41 22.93 6.28
CA ARG A 474 29.24 21.95 7.34
C ARG A 474 28.16 22.38 8.34
N ALA A 475 28.19 23.63 8.80
CA ALA A 475 27.19 24.16 9.72
C ALA A 475 25.76 24.14 9.13
N PHE A 476 25.62 24.47 7.84
CA PHE A 476 24.32 24.34 7.18
C PHE A 476 23.88 22.89 7.03
N TYR A 477 24.81 21.99 6.66
CA TYR A 477 24.54 20.57 6.51
C TYR A 477 24.01 19.98 7.82
N GLU A 478 24.73 20.19 8.92
CA GLU A 478 24.35 19.72 10.26
C GLU A 478 23.02 20.35 10.73
N LYS A 479 22.71 21.59 10.32
CA LYS A 479 21.42 22.23 10.61
C LYS A 479 20.26 21.55 9.89
N ILE A 480 20.40 21.24 8.60
CA ILE A 480 19.35 20.54 7.83
C ILE A 480 19.23 19.09 8.31
N LEU A 481 20.34 18.42 8.62
CA LEU A 481 20.42 17.06 9.16
C LEU A 481 19.64 16.87 10.48
N ARG A 482 19.53 17.93 11.29
CA ARG A 482 18.77 17.92 12.56
C ARG A 482 17.33 18.41 12.39
N ALA A 483 16.90 18.68 11.16
CA ALA A 483 15.64 19.35 10.83
C ALA A 483 15.46 20.75 11.51
N GLU A 484 16.55 21.41 11.92
CA GLU A 484 16.55 22.71 12.61
C GLU A 484 16.58 23.92 11.64
N GLY A 485 16.47 23.65 10.33
CA GLY A 485 16.36 24.67 9.29
C GLY A 485 15.14 25.59 9.45
N LYS A 486 15.29 26.86 9.09
CA LYS A 486 14.13 27.75 8.88
C LYS A 486 13.47 27.41 7.54
N PRO A 487 12.17 27.74 7.32
CA PRO A 487 11.48 27.41 6.08
C PRO A 487 12.23 27.89 4.82
N GLU A 488 12.95 29.01 4.90
CA GLU A 488 13.70 29.60 3.79
C GLU A 488 14.99 28.85 3.45
N ASP A 489 15.49 28.00 4.36
CA ASP A 489 16.71 27.21 4.14
C ASP A 489 16.45 26.01 3.21
N TYR A 490 15.26 25.40 3.30
CA TYR A 490 14.94 24.15 2.62
C TYR A 490 14.86 24.27 1.09
N PRO A 491 14.34 25.37 0.49
CA PRO A 491 14.40 25.54 -0.95
C PRO A 491 15.79 25.35 -1.55
N HIS A 492 16.83 25.81 -0.85
CA HIS A 492 18.21 25.68 -1.32
C HIS A 492 18.90 24.38 -0.91
N ALA A 493 18.28 23.58 -0.04
CA ALA A 493 18.89 22.37 0.50
C ALA A 493 19.23 21.36 -0.60
N LEU A 494 18.33 21.12 -1.56
CA LEU A 494 18.58 20.22 -2.68
C LEU A 494 19.75 20.67 -3.53
N LYS A 495 19.76 21.94 -3.95
CA LYS A 495 20.85 22.51 -4.77
C LYS A 495 22.21 22.39 -4.08
N ARG A 496 22.25 22.66 -2.77
CA ARG A 496 23.48 22.57 -1.98
C ARG A 496 23.94 21.13 -1.81
N LEU A 497 23.02 20.21 -1.51
CA LEU A 497 23.32 18.79 -1.43
C LEU A 497 23.84 18.26 -2.78
N SER A 498 23.24 18.67 -3.91
CA SER A 498 23.74 18.33 -5.25
C SER A 498 25.17 18.80 -5.47
N ARG A 499 25.49 20.03 -5.07
CA ARG A 499 26.86 20.58 -5.16
C ARG A 499 27.84 19.75 -4.33
N HIS A 500 27.47 19.39 -3.10
CA HIS A 500 28.34 18.63 -2.21
C HIS A 500 28.59 17.21 -2.72
N LEU A 501 27.55 16.57 -3.28
CA LEU A 501 27.66 15.26 -3.91
C LEU A 501 28.54 15.29 -5.17
N GLU A 502 28.38 16.28 -6.05
CA GLU A 502 29.26 16.41 -7.23
C GLU A 502 30.71 16.66 -6.82
N ALA A 503 30.95 17.55 -5.84
CA ALA A 503 32.29 17.83 -5.34
C ALA A 503 32.99 16.59 -4.74
N TYR A 504 32.22 15.73 -4.05
CA TYR A 504 32.75 14.50 -3.46
C TYR A 504 32.94 13.37 -4.48
N HIS A 505 31.97 13.15 -5.37
CA HIS A 505 31.96 11.99 -6.28
C HIS A 505 32.58 12.26 -7.65
N GLY A 506 32.77 13.53 -8.03
CA GLY A 506 33.21 13.95 -9.36
C GLY A 506 32.15 13.78 -10.45
N GLU A 507 30.90 13.49 -10.08
CA GLU A 507 29.80 13.18 -11.00
C GLU A 507 28.56 13.98 -10.64
N ARG A 508 27.83 14.44 -11.65
CA ARG A 508 26.56 15.18 -11.47
C ARG A 508 25.48 14.29 -10.88
N VAL A 509 24.49 14.91 -10.24
CA VAL A 509 23.49 14.25 -9.40
C VAL A 509 22.24 13.89 -10.19
N VAL A 510 21.65 12.73 -9.89
CA VAL A 510 20.29 12.38 -10.31
C VAL A 510 19.32 12.70 -9.17
N ILE A 511 18.25 13.45 -9.45
CA ILE A 511 17.20 13.76 -8.47
C ILE A 511 15.92 13.03 -8.86
N LEU A 512 15.41 12.19 -7.96
CA LEU A 512 14.20 11.41 -8.15
C LEU A 512 13.14 11.89 -7.15
N VAL A 513 11.91 12.12 -7.61
CA VAL A 513 10.81 12.60 -6.76
C VAL A 513 9.56 11.77 -7.02
N ASP A 514 9.16 10.96 -6.03
CA ASP A 514 7.93 10.19 -6.10
C ASP A 514 6.73 10.94 -5.53
N GLU A 515 5.57 10.75 -6.16
CA GLU A 515 4.28 11.39 -5.85
C GLU A 515 4.38 12.89 -5.54
N TYR A 516 5.02 13.65 -6.45
CA TYR A 516 5.27 15.08 -6.26
C TYR A 516 4.01 15.92 -6.01
N ASP A 517 2.86 15.45 -6.49
CA ASP A 517 1.57 16.12 -6.44
C ASP A 517 0.75 15.82 -5.17
N THR A 518 1.13 14.82 -4.36
CA THR A 518 0.47 14.48 -3.09
C THR A 518 0.37 15.66 -2.12
N PRO A 519 1.44 16.43 -1.82
CA PRO A 519 1.37 17.61 -0.98
C PRO A 519 0.29 18.63 -1.41
N LEU A 520 0.12 18.82 -2.72
CA LEU A 520 -0.74 19.86 -3.28
C LEU A 520 -2.20 19.44 -3.25
N ASN A 521 -2.45 18.16 -3.50
CA ASN A 521 -3.78 17.57 -3.36
C ASN A 521 -4.30 17.72 -1.92
N GLU A 522 -3.44 17.44 -0.92
CA GLU A 522 -3.78 17.60 0.50
C GLU A 522 -3.89 19.08 0.89
N ALA A 523 -3.06 19.96 0.34
CA ALA A 523 -3.16 21.41 0.55
C ALA A 523 -4.43 22.02 -0.02
N TYR A 524 -4.89 21.53 -1.16
CA TYR A 524 -6.19 21.93 -1.72
C TYR A 524 -7.35 21.49 -0.82
N LEU A 525 -7.34 20.25 -0.34
CA LEU A 525 -8.36 19.75 0.58
C LEU A 525 -8.34 20.44 1.95
N GLY A 526 -7.15 20.78 2.46
CA GLY A 526 -6.97 21.46 3.74
C GLY A 526 -7.04 23.00 3.67
N GLY A 527 -7.21 23.59 2.48
CA GLY A 527 -7.37 25.04 2.29
C GLY A 527 -6.10 25.88 2.44
N TYR A 528 -4.91 25.28 2.27
CA TYR A 528 -3.60 25.97 2.40
C TYR A 528 -2.75 25.86 1.11
N LEU A 529 -3.42 25.78 -0.04
CA LEU A 529 -2.80 25.56 -1.34
C LEU A 529 -1.79 26.66 -1.73
N ASP A 530 -2.03 27.93 -1.41
CA ASP A 530 -1.13 29.03 -1.80
C ASP A 530 0.23 28.95 -1.11
N GLU A 531 0.23 28.62 0.18
CA GLU A 531 1.44 28.44 0.98
C GLU A 531 2.25 27.24 0.50
N ALA A 532 1.59 26.09 0.32
CA ALA A 532 2.21 24.86 -0.17
C ALA A 532 2.84 25.08 -1.55
N THR A 533 2.10 25.70 -2.46
CA THR A 533 2.53 25.98 -3.82
C THR A 533 3.72 26.92 -3.86
N ARG A 534 3.70 28.02 -3.10
CA ARG A 534 4.83 28.97 -3.02
C ARG A 534 6.09 28.28 -2.49
N PHE A 535 5.96 27.49 -1.44
CA PHE A 535 7.08 26.78 -0.84
C PHE A 535 7.66 25.72 -1.80
N LEU A 536 6.82 24.82 -2.31
CA LEU A 536 7.25 23.74 -3.20
C LEU A 536 7.75 24.27 -4.55
N GLY A 537 7.20 25.37 -5.05
CA GLY A 537 7.66 26.01 -6.28
C GLY A 537 9.08 26.52 -6.13
N ASN A 538 9.38 27.20 -5.02
CA ASN A 538 10.74 27.62 -4.70
C ASN A 538 11.68 26.42 -4.50
N PHE A 539 11.20 25.37 -3.83
CA PHE A 539 11.96 24.16 -3.54
C PHE A 539 12.37 23.39 -4.79
N PHE A 540 11.42 23.10 -5.69
CA PHE A 540 11.72 22.42 -6.95
C PHE A 540 12.46 23.33 -7.93
N SER A 541 12.13 24.61 -8.01
CA SER A 541 12.84 25.56 -8.89
C SER A 541 14.32 25.63 -8.54
N ALA A 542 14.65 25.75 -7.24
CA ALA A 542 16.04 25.78 -6.79
C ALA A 542 16.78 24.46 -7.04
N GLY A 543 16.13 23.30 -6.86
CA GLY A 543 16.72 21.99 -7.08
C GLY A 543 16.86 21.58 -8.56
N LEU A 544 15.96 22.02 -9.45
CA LEU A 544 15.79 21.46 -10.80
C LEU A 544 15.99 22.44 -11.97
N LYS A 545 15.69 23.73 -11.82
CA LYS A 545 15.67 24.70 -12.94
C LYS A 545 17.07 25.01 -13.49
N ASP A 546 17.93 25.49 -12.60
CA ASP A 546 19.25 26.05 -12.88
C ASP A 546 20.27 25.45 -11.90
N ASN A 547 20.20 24.14 -11.74
CA ASN A 547 21.13 23.38 -10.92
C ASN A 547 22.26 22.85 -11.81
N PRO A 548 23.45 23.48 -11.85
CA PRO A 548 24.55 23.05 -12.72
C PRO A 548 25.10 21.67 -12.32
N HIS A 549 24.77 21.23 -11.11
CA HIS A 549 25.16 19.94 -10.54
C HIS A 549 24.17 18.82 -10.88
N LEU A 550 23.06 19.12 -11.57
CA LEU A 550 22.05 18.14 -11.97
C LEU A 550 22.45 17.45 -13.29
N PHE A 551 22.41 16.11 -13.29
CA PHE A 551 22.48 15.29 -14.49
C PHE A 551 21.07 15.02 -15.04
N LYS A 552 20.17 14.50 -14.19
CA LYS A 552 18.80 14.15 -14.57
C LYS A 552 17.84 14.28 -13.38
N GLY A 553 16.67 14.87 -13.60
CA GLY A 553 15.55 14.93 -12.67
C GLY A 553 14.40 14.07 -13.19
N VAL A 554 13.85 13.17 -12.37
CA VAL A 554 12.67 12.37 -12.73
C VAL A 554 11.61 12.47 -11.65
N LEU A 555 10.42 12.93 -12.06
CA LEU A 555 9.27 13.12 -11.18
C LEU A 555 8.12 12.22 -11.60
N THR A 556 7.43 11.66 -10.63
CA THR A 556 6.21 10.86 -10.83
C THR A 556 5.05 11.45 -10.04
N GLY A 557 3.84 11.35 -10.61
CA GLY A 557 2.61 11.88 -10.00
C GLY A 557 1.38 11.40 -10.77
N ILE A 558 0.20 11.92 -10.43
CA ILE A 558 -1.05 11.65 -11.15
C ILE A 558 -1.34 12.79 -12.12
N LEU A 559 -1.30 14.02 -11.61
CA LEU A 559 -1.64 15.22 -12.37
C LEU A 559 -0.38 15.95 -12.80
N ARG A 560 -0.51 16.75 -13.86
CA ARG A 560 0.48 17.80 -14.15
C ARG A 560 -0.05 19.14 -13.65
N ILE A 561 0.39 19.50 -12.46
CA ILE A 561 0.08 20.80 -11.84
C ILE A 561 1.08 21.84 -12.36
N ALA A 562 0.78 22.47 -13.50
CA ALA A 562 1.73 23.35 -14.20
C ALA A 562 1.54 24.86 -13.93
N ARG A 563 0.31 25.32 -13.67
CA ARG A 563 0.00 26.76 -13.63
C ARG A 563 -0.06 27.38 -12.23
N GLU A 564 0.11 26.58 -11.19
CA GLU A 564 0.06 27.07 -9.82
C GLU A 564 1.35 27.81 -9.40
N SER A 565 2.37 27.92 -10.25
CA SER A 565 3.73 28.48 -9.99
C SER A 565 4.80 27.48 -9.54
N LEU A 566 4.49 26.17 -9.53
CA LEU A 566 5.47 25.15 -9.19
C LEU A 566 6.56 24.99 -10.25
N PHE A 567 6.14 24.95 -11.52
CA PHE A 567 6.99 24.66 -12.67
C PHE A 567 6.82 25.66 -13.81
N SER A 568 6.08 26.74 -13.61
CA SER A 568 5.93 27.82 -14.60
C SER A 568 7.28 28.37 -15.06
N ASP A 569 8.27 28.23 -14.19
CA ASP A 569 9.62 28.73 -14.35
C ASP A 569 10.60 27.63 -14.82
N LEU A 570 10.23 26.35 -14.86
CA LEU A 570 11.09 25.25 -15.31
C LEU A 570 11.12 25.16 -16.84
N ASN A 571 12.10 25.83 -17.44
CA ASN A 571 12.28 25.85 -18.90
C ASN A 571 12.80 24.52 -19.49
N ASN A 572 13.21 23.57 -18.64
CA ASN A 572 13.85 22.30 -18.98
C ASN A 572 13.00 21.06 -18.63
N LEU A 573 11.71 21.25 -18.30
CA LEU A 573 10.79 20.17 -17.94
C LEU A 573 10.06 19.61 -19.16
N SER A 574 10.26 18.32 -19.44
CA SER A 574 9.43 17.57 -20.40
C SER A 574 8.39 16.74 -19.68
N VAL A 575 7.14 16.79 -20.16
CA VAL A 575 6.03 16.05 -19.55
C VAL A 575 5.46 15.03 -20.52
N TYR A 576 5.49 13.77 -20.08
CA TYR A 576 4.99 12.63 -20.83
C TYR A 576 3.72 12.13 -20.16
N SER A 577 2.56 12.71 -20.50
CA SER A 577 1.24 12.30 -19.97
C SER A 577 0.73 11.01 -20.65
N ILE A 578 -0.43 10.50 -20.21
CA ILE A 578 -1.08 9.34 -20.86
C ILE A 578 -1.57 9.62 -22.29
N LEU A 579 -1.63 10.89 -22.70
CA LEU A 579 -2.03 11.29 -24.06
C LEU A 579 -0.85 11.38 -25.03
N ARG A 580 0.35 11.00 -24.58
CA ARG A 580 1.59 11.01 -25.36
C ARG A 580 1.97 9.56 -25.72
N PRO A 581 2.35 9.27 -26.98
CA PRO A 581 2.83 7.94 -27.36
C PRO A 581 4.18 7.60 -26.72
N GLU A 582 5.01 8.60 -26.44
CA GLU A 582 6.28 8.39 -25.76
C GLU A 582 6.05 7.88 -24.33
N PHE A 583 6.81 6.86 -23.93
CA PHE A 583 6.67 6.19 -22.64
C PHE A 583 5.30 5.52 -22.39
N ALA A 584 4.53 5.21 -23.43
CA ALA A 584 3.20 4.60 -23.29
C ALA A 584 3.24 3.25 -22.55
N THR A 585 4.06 2.30 -23.01
CA THR A 585 4.14 0.92 -22.50
C THR A 585 5.05 0.73 -21.29
N HIS A 586 5.70 1.81 -20.84
CA HIS A 586 6.63 1.76 -19.70
C HIS A 586 5.93 1.65 -18.35
N PHE A 587 4.64 2.00 -18.30
CA PHE A 587 3.79 1.89 -17.12
C PHE A 587 2.55 1.08 -17.52
N GLY A 588 2.00 0.28 -16.61
CA GLY A 588 0.94 -0.67 -16.98
C GLY A 588 1.48 -1.95 -17.60
N PHE A 589 0.62 -2.95 -17.76
CA PHE A 589 0.97 -4.19 -18.46
C PHE A 589 0.34 -4.23 -19.85
N THR A 590 1.10 -4.70 -20.82
CA THR A 590 0.60 -5.04 -22.15
C THR A 590 -0.08 -6.41 -22.11
N GLU A 591 -0.91 -6.71 -23.10
CA GLU A 591 -1.59 -8.00 -23.20
C GLU A 591 -0.63 -9.19 -23.13
N GLY A 592 0.48 -9.15 -23.90
CA GLY A 592 1.48 -10.22 -23.88
C GLY A 592 2.20 -10.40 -22.53
N GLU A 593 2.34 -9.33 -21.74
CA GLU A 593 2.90 -9.44 -20.38
C GLU A 593 1.90 -10.07 -19.41
N VAL A 594 0.60 -9.80 -19.57
CA VAL A 594 -0.44 -10.45 -18.77
C VAL A 594 -0.59 -11.92 -19.15
N GLU A 595 -0.53 -12.25 -20.44
CA GLU A 595 -0.55 -13.64 -20.92
C GLU A 595 0.61 -14.45 -20.33
N ASP A 596 1.84 -13.92 -20.33
CA ASP A 596 3.00 -14.56 -19.70
C ASP A 596 2.81 -14.74 -18.18
N LEU A 597 2.32 -13.70 -17.49
CA LEU A 597 2.01 -13.79 -16.06
C LEU A 597 0.99 -14.90 -15.76
N CYS A 598 -0.08 -14.98 -16.54
CA CYS A 598 -1.10 -16.03 -16.41
C CYS A 598 -0.51 -17.43 -16.61
N GLN A 599 0.35 -17.60 -17.62
CA GLN A 599 1.00 -18.89 -17.88
C GLN A 599 1.90 -19.31 -16.72
N ARG A 600 2.74 -18.40 -16.23
CA ARG A 600 3.70 -18.68 -15.16
C ARG A 600 3.05 -18.89 -13.80
N LEU A 601 1.94 -18.22 -13.53
CA LEU A 601 1.16 -18.36 -12.30
C LEU A 601 0.12 -19.48 -12.37
N GLY A 602 0.05 -20.23 -13.48
CA GLY A 602 -0.79 -21.41 -13.63
C GLY A 602 -2.29 -21.10 -13.77
N SER A 603 -2.63 -19.96 -14.38
CA SER A 603 -4.04 -19.56 -14.64
C SER A 603 -4.26 -18.95 -16.04
N PRO A 604 -3.83 -19.62 -17.13
CA PRO A 604 -4.02 -19.13 -18.50
C PRO A 604 -5.50 -18.93 -18.88
N GLU A 605 -6.42 -19.67 -18.27
CA GLU A 605 -7.87 -19.59 -18.50
C GLU A 605 -8.49 -18.26 -18.06
N LEU A 606 -7.87 -17.54 -17.13
CA LEU A 606 -8.37 -16.25 -16.63
C LEU A 606 -8.20 -15.10 -17.61
N MET A 607 -7.40 -15.28 -18.67
CA MET A 607 -7.02 -14.19 -19.57
C MET A 607 -8.21 -13.42 -20.15
N SER A 608 -9.29 -14.14 -20.52
CA SER A 608 -10.52 -13.53 -21.02
C SER A 608 -11.19 -12.63 -19.97
N GLY A 609 -11.31 -13.10 -18.74
CA GLY A 609 -11.87 -12.34 -17.62
C GLY A 609 -11.00 -11.16 -17.22
N LEU A 610 -9.67 -11.32 -17.20
CA LEU A 610 -8.73 -10.23 -16.92
C LEU A 610 -8.83 -9.12 -17.98
N ARG A 611 -9.05 -9.48 -19.25
CA ARG A 611 -9.26 -8.50 -20.34
C ARG A 611 -10.52 -7.66 -20.08
N GLU A 612 -11.63 -8.28 -19.72
CA GLU A 612 -12.88 -7.55 -19.45
C GLU A 612 -12.79 -6.69 -18.17
N TRP A 613 -12.08 -7.17 -17.16
CA TRP A 613 -12.03 -6.53 -15.84
C TRP A 613 -10.94 -5.47 -15.68
N TYR A 614 -9.77 -5.64 -16.30
CA TYR A 614 -8.57 -4.86 -15.96
C TYR A 614 -7.84 -4.22 -17.14
N ASP A 615 -8.15 -4.59 -18.39
CA ASP A 615 -7.64 -3.93 -19.61
C ASP A 615 -8.37 -2.61 -19.89
N GLY A 616 -8.02 -1.91 -20.96
CA GLY A 616 -8.77 -0.80 -21.51
C GLY A 616 -8.09 0.55 -21.31
N TYR A 617 -6.99 0.65 -20.58
CA TYR A 617 -6.31 1.93 -20.41
C TYR A 617 -5.51 2.29 -21.67
N LEU A 618 -6.03 3.24 -22.44
CA LEU A 618 -5.40 3.69 -23.70
C LEU A 618 -4.37 4.80 -23.42
N PHE A 619 -3.08 4.45 -23.42
CA PHE A 619 -1.97 5.41 -23.28
C PHE A 619 -1.29 5.61 -24.62
N GLY A 620 -1.37 6.83 -25.17
CA GLY A 620 -1.03 7.06 -26.56
C GLY A 620 -1.82 6.13 -27.47
N GLU A 621 -1.14 5.15 -28.07
CA GLU A 621 -1.74 4.13 -28.94
C GLU A 621 -1.78 2.73 -28.30
N ALA A 622 -1.25 2.57 -27.08
CA ALA A 622 -1.16 1.28 -26.41
C ALA A 622 -2.37 1.04 -25.47
N LEU A 623 -3.03 -0.10 -25.62
CA LEU A 623 -3.99 -0.62 -24.64
C LEU A 623 -3.23 -1.37 -23.54
N LEU A 624 -3.57 -1.05 -22.30
CA LEU A 624 -2.84 -1.50 -21.13
C LEU A 624 -3.79 -1.93 -20.02
N TYR A 625 -3.29 -2.87 -19.22
CA TYR A 625 -3.91 -3.38 -18.01
C TYR A 625 -3.39 -2.63 -16.79
N ASN A 626 -4.25 -2.48 -15.78
CA ASN A 626 -3.83 -2.03 -14.46
C ASN A 626 -2.97 -3.12 -13.78
N PRO A 627 -1.68 -2.86 -13.47
CA PRO A 627 -0.78 -3.86 -12.89
C PRO A 627 -1.27 -4.40 -11.54
N TRP A 628 -1.75 -3.51 -10.66
CA TRP A 628 -2.20 -3.90 -9.33
C TRP A 628 -3.39 -4.83 -9.40
N SER A 629 -4.41 -4.49 -10.19
CA SER A 629 -5.61 -5.31 -10.29
C SER A 629 -5.32 -6.69 -10.88
N VAL A 630 -4.47 -6.76 -11.93
CA VAL A 630 -4.00 -8.03 -12.50
C VAL A 630 -3.24 -8.86 -11.47
N LEU A 631 -2.24 -8.28 -10.81
CA LEU A 631 -1.45 -8.98 -9.80
C LEU A 631 -2.32 -9.40 -8.61
N SER A 632 -3.33 -8.60 -8.23
CA SER A 632 -4.24 -8.92 -7.11
C SER A 632 -5.12 -10.11 -7.41
N CYS A 633 -5.73 -10.13 -8.60
CA CYS A 633 -6.50 -11.27 -9.07
C CYS A 633 -5.61 -12.53 -9.16
N LEU A 634 -4.45 -12.42 -9.82
CA LEU A 634 -3.55 -13.55 -10.01
C LEU A 634 -2.88 -14.05 -8.73
N SER A 635 -2.89 -13.28 -7.64
CA SER A 635 -2.33 -13.72 -6.36
C SER A 635 -3.39 -14.19 -5.36
N SER A 636 -4.68 -13.94 -5.60
CA SER A 636 -5.71 -14.44 -4.69
C SER A 636 -5.86 -15.96 -4.82
N ASP A 637 -6.24 -16.62 -3.71
CA ASP A 637 -6.39 -18.07 -3.66
C ASP A 637 -7.55 -18.55 -4.56
N ASP A 638 -8.60 -17.74 -4.66
CA ASP A 638 -9.82 -17.99 -5.43
C ASP A 638 -9.80 -17.40 -6.85
N LYS A 639 -8.72 -16.68 -7.21
CA LYS A 639 -8.55 -15.97 -8.48
C LYS A 639 -9.75 -15.10 -8.86
N GLN A 640 -10.33 -14.41 -7.88
CA GLN A 640 -11.57 -13.67 -8.07
C GLN A 640 -11.38 -12.50 -9.04
N LEU A 641 -12.31 -12.35 -9.99
CA LEU A 641 -12.46 -11.12 -10.76
C LEU A 641 -13.27 -10.14 -9.92
N ALA A 642 -12.60 -9.16 -9.32
CA ALA A 642 -13.18 -8.21 -8.38
C ALA A 642 -12.53 -6.83 -8.49
N THR A 643 -13.07 -5.87 -7.74
CA THR A 643 -12.51 -4.53 -7.56
C THR A 643 -11.35 -4.57 -6.57
N TYR A 644 -10.12 -4.40 -7.05
CA TYR A 644 -8.88 -4.36 -6.27
C TYR A 644 -8.28 -2.94 -6.18
N TRP A 645 -8.63 -2.09 -7.12
CA TRP A 645 -8.15 -0.71 -7.25
C TRP A 645 -8.75 0.25 -6.20
N ALA A 646 -9.87 -0.13 -5.59
CA ALA A 646 -10.65 0.68 -4.66
C ALA A 646 -10.03 0.76 -3.25
N ASP A 647 -9.44 1.89 -2.90
CA ASP A 647 -9.07 2.22 -1.52
C ASP A 647 -9.80 3.51 -1.11
N THR A 648 -10.85 3.36 -0.29
CA THR A 648 -11.81 4.40 0.13
C THR A 648 -11.15 5.57 0.85
N SER A 649 -9.95 5.37 1.42
CA SER A 649 -9.22 6.38 2.19
C SER A 649 -8.52 7.46 1.34
N SER A 650 -8.20 7.14 0.07
CA SER A 650 -7.32 7.95 -0.78
C SER A 650 -8.01 8.79 -1.86
N ASN A 651 -9.34 8.63 -2.01
CA ASN A 651 -10.15 9.30 -3.03
C ASN A 651 -10.88 10.56 -2.54
N LYS A 652 -10.40 11.19 -1.45
CA LYS A 652 -11.04 12.39 -0.88
C LYS A 652 -11.27 13.51 -1.90
N LEU A 653 -10.29 13.77 -2.77
CA LEU A 653 -10.42 14.79 -3.81
C LEU A 653 -11.53 14.47 -4.81
N LEU A 654 -11.55 13.25 -5.34
CA LEU A 654 -12.57 12.84 -6.30
C LEU A 654 -13.96 12.75 -5.66
N ARG A 655 -14.04 12.18 -4.46
CA ARG A 655 -15.27 12.10 -3.67
C ARG A 655 -15.82 13.49 -3.38
N SER A 656 -15.03 14.44 -2.90
CA SER A 656 -15.50 15.82 -2.70
C SER A 656 -15.96 16.47 -4.02
N GLN A 657 -15.26 16.25 -5.13
CA GLN A 657 -15.65 16.81 -6.43
C GLN A 657 -16.94 16.21 -7.00
N LEU A 658 -17.19 14.91 -6.78
CA LEU A 658 -18.36 14.21 -7.33
C LEU A 658 -19.56 14.16 -6.37
N LEU A 659 -19.34 13.95 -5.07
CA LEU A 659 -20.39 13.83 -4.05
C LEU A 659 -20.80 15.16 -3.42
N GLU A 660 -19.83 16.04 -3.12
CA GLU A 660 -20.08 17.28 -2.36
C GLU A 660 -20.33 18.47 -3.28
N LYS A 661 -19.58 18.57 -4.38
CA LYS A 661 -19.64 19.68 -5.34
C LYS A 661 -20.23 19.31 -6.71
N GLY A 662 -20.61 18.06 -6.92
CA GLY A 662 -20.97 17.49 -8.24
C GLY A 662 -22.39 17.78 -8.75
N GLN A 663 -23.00 18.92 -8.40
CA GLN A 663 -24.33 19.24 -8.91
C GLN A 663 -24.34 19.28 -10.45
N GLY A 664 -25.28 18.56 -11.07
CA GLY A 664 -25.48 18.56 -12.52
C GLY A 664 -24.59 17.62 -13.35
N ARG A 665 -23.85 16.70 -12.73
CA ARG A 665 -22.97 15.72 -13.43
C ARG A 665 -23.60 14.32 -13.58
N GLY A 666 -24.84 14.15 -13.10
CA GLY A 666 -25.51 12.85 -13.06
C GLY A 666 -25.78 12.27 -14.45
N HIS A 667 -26.12 13.13 -15.43
CA HIS A 667 -26.36 12.69 -16.80
C HIS A 667 -25.11 12.06 -17.44
N GLU A 668 -23.95 12.71 -17.33
CA GLU A 668 -22.69 12.18 -17.87
C GLU A 668 -22.26 10.89 -17.18
N LEU A 669 -22.39 10.79 -15.85
CA LEU A 669 -22.09 9.56 -15.12
C LEU A 669 -23.00 8.41 -15.57
N LEU A 670 -24.30 8.66 -15.75
CA LEU A 670 -25.23 7.67 -16.29
C LEU A 670 -24.91 7.29 -17.74
N THR A 671 -24.48 8.24 -18.57
CA THR A 671 -24.07 8.01 -19.96
C THR A 671 -22.86 7.06 -20.01
N LEU A 672 -21.84 7.35 -19.20
CA LEU A 672 -20.67 6.49 -19.01
C LEU A 672 -21.06 5.07 -18.54
N LEU A 673 -22.01 4.97 -17.60
CA LEU A 673 -22.53 3.68 -17.12
C LEU A 673 -23.37 2.94 -18.17
N ARG A 674 -23.88 3.60 -19.22
CA ARG A 674 -24.48 2.89 -20.37
C ARG A 674 -23.44 2.35 -21.35
N GLY A 675 -22.16 2.67 -21.14
CA GLY A 675 -21.09 2.37 -22.08
C GLY A 675 -21.01 3.37 -23.24
N GLU A 676 -21.72 4.49 -23.15
CA GLU A 676 -21.70 5.55 -24.15
C GLU A 676 -20.60 6.58 -23.83
N PRO A 677 -19.88 7.10 -24.84
CA PRO A 677 -18.85 8.10 -24.62
C PRO A 677 -19.42 9.48 -24.29
N ILE A 678 -18.68 10.24 -23.48
CA ILE A 678 -18.94 11.67 -23.26
C ILE A 678 -17.85 12.51 -23.92
N HIS A 679 -18.21 13.63 -24.53
CA HIS A 679 -17.26 14.52 -25.21
C HIS A 679 -16.94 15.75 -24.36
N LYS A 680 -15.76 15.76 -23.74
CA LYS A 680 -15.37 16.81 -22.78
C LYS A 680 -14.02 17.45 -23.15
N PRO A 681 -13.83 18.74 -22.84
CA PRO A 681 -12.52 19.36 -22.96
C PRO A 681 -11.55 18.77 -21.92
N ILE A 682 -10.33 18.47 -22.34
CA ILE A 682 -9.27 17.94 -21.47
C ILE A 682 -8.15 18.96 -21.37
N GLU A 683 -7.81 19.33 -20.14
CA GLU A 683 -6.66 20.15 -19.81
C GLU A 683 -5.56 19.28 -19.22
N GLU A 684 -4.51 18.99 -20.01
CA GLU A 684 -3.31 18.30 -19.52
C GLU A 684 -2.60 19.07 -18.39
N ASN A 685 -2.84 20.38 -18.28
CA ASN A 685 -2.24 21.28 -17.29
C ASN A 685 -3.25 21.70 -16.23
N LEU A 686 -3.94 20.73 -15.61
CA LEU A 686 -5.01 21.01 -14.65
C LEU A 686 -4.53 21.91 -13.49
N VAL A 687 -5.27 22.98 -13.24
CA VAL A 687 -5.11 23.83 -12.05
C VAL A 687 -6.11 23.33 -11.01
N LEU A 688 -5.68 22.95 -9.81
CA LEU A 688 -6.56 22.42 -8.76
C LEU A 688 -7.69 23.40 -8.42
N ARG A 689 -7.39 24.71 -8.36
CA ARG A 689 -8.42 25.76 -8.17
C ARG A 689 -9.48 25.82 -9.28
N SER A 690 -9.15 25.35 -10.49
CA SER A 690 -10.13 25.30 -11.58
C SER A 690 -11.23 24.28 -11.29
N LEU A 691 -11.01 23.29 -10.42
CA LEU A 691 -12.05 22.33 -10.03
C LEU A 691 -13.26 23.00 -9.36
N ASP A 692 -13.07 24.15 -8.72
CA ASP A 692 -14.14 24.93 -8.09
C ASP A 692 -14.85 25.91 -9.05
N THR A 693 -14.21 26.27 -10.16
CA THR A 693 -14.65 27.38 -11.02
C THR A 693 -14.97 26.97 -12.46
N VAL A 694 -14.41 25.84 -12.93
CA VAL A 694 -14.56 25.32 -14.29
C VAL A 694 -15.29 23.97 -14.21
N PRO A 695 -16.56 23.89 -14.64
CA PRO A 695 -17.37 22.68 -14.49
C PRO A 695 -16.75 21.40 -15.05
N ASP A 696 -16.07 21.50 -16.20
CA ASP A 696 -15.48 20.37 -16.92
C ASP A 696 -14.07 19.97 -16.44
N ALA A 697 -13.44 20.73 -15.54
CA ALA A 697 -12.10 20.43 -15.02
C ALA A 697 -12.03 19.06 -14.31
N VAL A 698 -13.15 18.60 -13.74
CA VAL A 698 -13.26 17.28 -13.11
C VAL A 698 -13.00 16.14 -14.09
N TRP A 699 -13.32 16.29 -15.37
CA TRP A 699 -13.15 15.23 -16.37
C TRP A 699 -11.67 15.00 -16.68
N SER A 700 -10.87 16.07 -16.64
CA SER A 700 -9.41 15.97 -16.72
C SER A 700 -8.85 15.25 -15.50
N LEU A 701 -9.32 15.59 -14.29
CA LEU A 701 -8.95 14.89 -13.06
C LEU A 701 -9.28 13.38 -13.13
N LEU A 702 -10.50 13.02 -13.56
CA LEU A 702 -10.95 11.63 -13.67
C LEU A 702 -10.14 10.83 -14.70
N LEU A 703 -9.84 11.45 -15.85
CA LEU A 703 -8.98 10.85 -16.88
C LEU A 703 -7.58 10.55 -16.34
N PHE A 704 -6.88 11.53 -15.77
CA PHE A 704 -5.51 11.32 -15.29
C PHE A 704 -5.45 10.45 -14.02
N ALA A 705 -6.52 10.41 -13.22
CA ALA A 705 -6.63 9.52 -12.08
C ALA A 705 -6.90 8.06 -12.47
N GLY A 706 -7.32 7.78 -13.71
CA GLY A 706 -7.60 6.42 -14.21
C GLY A 706 -9.06 5.99 -14.15
N TYR A 707 -10.01 6.89 -13.88
CA TYR A 707 -11.45 6.58 -13.92
C TYR A 707 -12.02 6.63 -15.33
N LEU A 708 -11.34 7.31 -16.25
CA LEU A 708 -11.74 7.46 -17.64
C LEU A 708 -10.57 7.14 -18.55
N ARG A 709 -10.88 6.77 -19.79
CA ARG A 709 -9.95 6.63 -20.90
C ARG A 709 -10.43 7.44 -22.12
N PRO A 710 -9.53 7.82 -23.04
CA PRO A 710 -9.93 8.18 -24.39
C PRO A 710 -10.60 6.96 -25.08
N ALA A 711 -11.68 7.20 -25.81
CA ALA A 711 -12.34 6.18 -26.62
C ALA A 711 -11.46 5.76 -27.79
N ASP A 712 -10.85 6.75 -28.43
CA ASP A 712 -9.95 6.63 -29.57
C ASP A 712 -8.55 7.15 -29.22
N PRO A 713 -7.50 6.71 -29.94
CA PRO A 713 -6.16 7.27 -29.79
C PRO A 713 -6.20 8.80 -29.92
N PRO A 714 -5.49 9.53 -29.05
CA PRO A 714 -5.56 10.99 -29.04
C PRO A 714 -5.03 11.55 -30.36
N GLY A 715 -5.94 12.09 -31.18
CA GLY A 715 -5.61 12.79 -32.42
C GLY A 715 -4.85 14.10 -32.20
N THR A 716 -4.48 14.76 -33.29
CA THR A 716 -3.74 16.04 -33.26
C THR A 716 -4.56 17.20 -32.67
N GLU A 717 -5.90 17.15 -32.74
CA GLU A 717 -6.80 18.14 -32.14
C GLU A 717 -7.23 17.77 -30.70
N ARG A 718 -6.38 18.12 -29.74
CA ARG A 718 -6.53 17.76 -28.30
C ARG A 718 -7.60 18.51 -27.51
N ARG A 719 -8.47 19.31 -28.14
CA ARG A 719 -9.37 20.23 -27.41
C ARG A 719 -10.61 19.58 -26.82
N ARG A 720 -11.14 18.52 -27.42
CA ARG A 720 -12.25 17.72 -26.89
C ARG A 720 -11.96 16.25 -27.12
N VAL A 721 -12.00 15.48 -26.05
CA VAL A 721 -11.71 14.04 -26.09
C VAL A 721 -13.01 13.29 -25.85
N SER A 722 -13.23 12.23 -26.61
CA SER A 722 -14.27 11.24 -26.36
C SER A 722 -13.82 10.36 -25.19
N LEU A 723 -14.54 10.39 -24.07
CA LEU A 723 -14.16 9.70 -22.83
C LEU A 723 -15.12 8.57 -22.50
N MET A 724 -14.59 7.43 -22.06
CA MET A 724 -15.34 6.26 -21.62
C MET A 724 -14.76 5.66 -20.36
N LEU A 725 -15.50 4.76 -19.72
CA LEU A 725 -14.97 3.90 -18.66
C LEU A 725 -13.99 2.87 -19.27
N PRO A 726 -12.86 2.57 -18.62
CA PRO A 726 -11.87 1.67 -19.17
C PRO A 726 -12.31 0.19 -19.14
N ASN A 727 -12.94 -0.25 -18.04
CA ASN A 727 -13.27 -1.66 -17.81
C ASN A 727 -14.35 -1.85 -16.75
N LEU A 728 -14.68 -3.13 -16.48
CA LEU A 728 -15.66 -3.51 -15.48
C LEU A 728 -15.26 -3.09 -14.06
N GLU A 729 -13.98 -3.14 -13.69
CA GLU A 729 -13.55 -2.72 -12.34
C GLU A 729 -13.94 -1.25 -12.07
N VAL A 730 -13.57 -0.34 -12.97
CA VAL A 730 -13.89 1.08 -12.82
C VAL A 730 -15.39 1.35 -12.93
N ARG A 731 -16.12 0.58 -13.75
CA ARG A 731 -17.59 0.64 -13.80
C ARG A 731 -18.20 0.37 -12.43
N HIS A 732 -17.80 -0.70 -11.75
CA HIS A 732 -18.32 -1.03 -10.42
C HIS A 732 -18.00 0.08 -9.39
N GLU A 733 -16.82 0.70 -9.48
CA GLU A 733 -16.46 1.85 -8.64
C GLU A 733 -17.36 3.06 -8.87
N ILE A 734 -17.63 3.41 -10.14
CA ILE A 734 -18.53 4.50 -10.48
C ILE A 734 -19.98 4.18 -10.05
N GLU A 735 -20.43 2.93 -10.19
CA GLU A 735 -21.74 2.50 -9.67
C GLU A 735 -21.83 2.64 -8.15
N GLY A 736 -20.77 2.25 -7.43
CA GLY A 736 -20.64 2.43 -5.98
C GLY A 736 -20.71 3.90 -5.59
N LEU A 737 -20.00 4.77 -6.31
CA LEU A 737 -20.04 6.22 -6.08
C LEU A 737 -21.43 6.80 -6.35
N VAL A 738 -22.09 6.42 -7.45
CA VAL A 738 -23.46 6.85 -7.76
C VAL A 738 -24.44 6.39 -6.68
N ARG A 739 -24.23 5.19 -6.12
CA ARG A 739 -25.00 4.71 -4.97
C ARG A 739 -24.75 5.56 -3.73
N GLU A 740 -23.50 5.89 -3.41
CA GLU A 740 -23.17 6.80 -2.29
C GLU A 740 -23.78 8.19 -2.50
N VAL A 741 -23.73 8.75 -3.72
CA VAL A 741 -24.42 10.02 -4.07
C VAL A 741 -25.91 9.88 -3.77
N ARG A 742 -26.52 8.78 -4.20
CA ARG A 742 -27.95 8.52 -4.00
C ARG A 742 -28.32 8.41 -2.52
N GLU A 743 -27.53 7.70 -1.72
CA GLU A 743 -27.74 7.53 -0.27
C GLU A 743 -27.51 8.86 0.48
N ALA A 744 -26.45 9.58 0.15
CA ALA A 744 -26.15 10.90 0.73
C ALA A 744 -27.21 11.94 0.33
N PHE A 745 -27.73 11.85 -0.89
CA PHE A 745 -28.87 12.63 -1.32
C PHE A 745 -30.10 12.21 -0.51
N ALA A 746 -30.54 10.96 -0.57
CA ALA A 746 -31.72 10.46 0.15
C ALA A 746 -31.71 10.78 1.66
N SER A 747 -30.56 10.67 2.33
CA SER A 747 -30.39 11.03 3.75
C SER A 747 -30.54 12.53 4.01
N ARG A 748 -30.01 13.40 3.14
CA ARG A 748 -30.31 14.85 3.16
C ARG A 748 -31.79 15.13 2.92
N MET A 749 -32.48 14.24 2.21
CA MET A 749 -33.84 14.45 1.70
C MET A 749 -34.96 13.96 2.64
N GLY A 750 -34.66 13.49 3.85
CA GLY A 750 -35.64 12.99 4.82
C GLY A 750 -35.63 11.46 5.05
N GLY A 751 -34.75 10.74 4.34
CA GLY A 751 -34.57 9.29 4.44
C GLY A 751 -34.99 8.52 3.18
N GLU A 752 -34.37 7.36 2.94
CA GLU A 752 -34.61 6.53 1.73
C GLU A 752 -36.09 6.18 1.54
N ASN A 753 -36.81 5.91 2.63
CA ASN A 753 -38.22 5.54 2.60
C ASN A 753 -39.11 6.65 2.01
N GLU A 754 -38.81 7.93 2.21
CA GLU A 754 -39.65 9.03 1.70
C GLU A 754 -39.49 9.22 0.19
N VAL A 755 -38.25 9.14 -0.30
CA VAL A 755 -37.94 9.23 -1.75
C VAL A 755 -38.49 8.00 -2.48
N GLU A 756 -38.32 6.81 -1.92
CA GLU A 756 -38.87 5.57 -2.48
C GLU A 756 -40.40 5.58 -2.48
N THR A 757 -41.04 6.05 -1.41
CA THR A 757 -42.51 6.19 -1.34
C THR A 757 -43.02 7.16 -2.41
N MET A 758 -42.36 8.29 -2.59
CA MET A 758 -42.72 9.27 -3.62
C MET A 758 -42.60 8.68 -5.03
N LEU A 759 -41.49 8.02 -5.36
CA LEU A 759 -41.26 7.47 -6.69
C LEU A 759 -42.15 6.24 -6.97
N ASN A 760 -42.43 5.41 -5.96
CA ASN A 760 -43.41 4.34 -6.09
C ASN A 760 -44.83 4.87 -6.27
N ALA A 761 -45.19 6.01 -5.64
CA ALA A 761 -46.46 6.67 -5.90
C ALA A 761 -46.55 7.15 -7.35
N LEU A 762 -45.45 7.70 -7.90
CA LEU A 762 -45.37 8.09 -9.30
C LEU A 762 -45.58 6.90 -10.26
N LEU A 763 -44.92 5.76 -10.00
CA LEU A 763 -45.06 4.52 -10.78
C LEU A 763 -46.46 3.88 -10.67
N ARG A 764 -47.20 4.13 -9.58
CA ARG A 764 -48.57 3.65 -9.38
C ARG A 764 -49.64 4.63 -9.88
N GLY A 765 -49.24 5.80 -10.38
CA GLY A 765 -50.17 6.87 -10.75
C GLY A 765 -50.89 7.53 -9.56
N ASP A 766 -50.34 7.43 -8.34
CA ASP A 766 -50.89 8.09 -7.15
C ASP A 766 -50.40 9.55 -7.08
N ARG A 767 -51.11 10.43 -7.81
CA ARG A 767 -50.83 11.87 -7.85
C ARG A 767 -50.76 12.49 -6.46
N ALA A 768 -51.71 12.16 -5.57
CA ALA A 768 -51.86 12.86 -4.30
C ALA A 768 -50.67 12.57 -3.37
N VAL A 769 -50.24 11.30 -3.32
CA VAL A 769 -49.07 10.91 -2.54
C VAL A 769 -47.79 11.51 -3.16
N PHE A 770 -47.62 11.41 -4.48
CA PHE A 770 -46.45 11.98 -5.14
C PHE A 770 -46.34 13.50 -4.95
N GLU A 771 -47.42 14.26 -5.17
CA GLU A 771 -47.45 15.71 -5.00
C GLU A 771 -47.19 16.13 -3.55
N LYS A 772 -47.73 15.39 -2.56
CA LYS A 772 -47.49 15.64 -1.14
C LYS A 772 -46.00 15.50 -0.80
N TYR A 773 -45.40 14.36 -1.15
CA TYR A 773 -43.99 14.10 -0.84
C TYR A 773 -43.08 15.05 -1.62
N LEU A 774 -43.40 15.39 -2.88
CA LEU A 774 -42.65 16.35 -3.68
C LEU A 774 -42.66 17.76 -3.04
N ASN A 775 -43.81 18.22 -2.54
CA ASN A 775 -43.91 19.52 -1.85
C ASN A 775 -43.24 19.53 -0.47
N GLN A 776 -43.44 18.47 0.32
CA GLN A 776 -42.74 18.29 1.60
C GLN A 776 -41.23 18.34 1.39
N PHE A 777 -40.78 17.65 0.34
CA PHE A 777 -39.40 17.61 -0.07
C PHE A 777 -38.86 19.00 -0.45
N LEU A 778 -39.51 19.70 -1.39
CA LEU A 778 -39.10 21.03 -1.85
C LEU A 778 -39.06 22.04 -0.69
N THR A 779 -39.98 21.94 0.26
CA THR A 779 -40.05 22.80 1.44
C THR A 779 -38.83 22.64 2.35
N ASN A 780 -38.45 21.39 2.61
CA ASN A 780 -37.39 21.03 3.55
C ASN A 780 -35.99 21.27 2.98
N ASN A 781 -35.81 21.15 1.67
CA ASN A 781 -34.47 21.01 1.08
C ASN A 781 -34.05 22.12 0.12
N MET A 782 -34.98 22.86 -0.48
CA MET A 782 -34.60 23.98 -1.36
C MET A 782 -34.27 25.20 -0.49
N SER A 783 -32.99 25.55 -0.34
CA SER A 783 -32.57 26.79 0.32
C SER A 783 -32.65 27.97 -0.65
N TYR A 784 -33.34 29.04 -0.26
CA TYR A 784 -33.53 30.25 -1.07
C TYR A 784 -32.30 31.21 -1.04
N TYR A 785 -31.11 30.70 -0.72
CA TYR A 785 -29.92 31.52 -0.43
C TYR A 785 -28.77 31.40 -1.43
N ASP A 786 -29.01 30.97 -2.68
CA ASP A 786 -28.07 31.25 -3.76
C ASP A 786 -28.43 32.59 -4.41
N ARG A 787 -27.68 33.62 -4.02
CA ARG A 787 -27.83 35.00 -4.49
C ARG A 787 -27.45 35.01 -5.97
N HIS A 788 -28.42 34.88 -6.89
CA HIS A 788 -28.45 35.59 -8.18
C HIS A 788 -29.76 35.41 -8.98
N HIS A 789 -30.68 34.49 -8.62
CA HIS A 789 -31.99 34.36 -9.27
C HIS A 789 -33.15 34.19 -8.26
N ARG A 790 -34.22 34.99 -8.38
CA ARG A 790 -35.41 34.95 -7.49
C ARG A 790 -36.33 33.74 -7.73
N VAL A 791 -36.13 33.02 -8.84
CA VAL A 791 -36.81 31.77 -9.20
C VAL A 791 -35.75 30.84 -9.81
N PRO A 792 -35.58 29.59 -9.34
CA PRO A 792 -34.66 28.65 -9.97
C PRO A 792 -35.07 28.42 -11.44
N PRO A 793 -34.13 28.44 -12.39
CA PRO A 793 -34.44 28.09 -13.77
C PRO A 793 -34.98 26.65 -13.84
N GLU A 794 -35.81 26.34 -14.83
CA GLU A 794 -36.41 25.01 -15.06
C GLU A 794 -35.40 23.88 -15.04
N HIS A 795 -34.21 24.13 -15.58
CA HIS A 795 -33.06 23.24 -15.53
C HIS A 795 -32.70 22.77 -14.10
N SER A 796 -32.86 23.61 -13.07
CA SER A 796 -32.59 23.23 -11.68
C SER A 796 -33.58 22.19 -11.16
N TYR A 797 -34.87 22.34 -11.46
CA TYR A 797 -35.90 21.37 -11.10
C TYR A 797 -35.75 20.07 -11.91
N HIS A 798 -35.35 20.19 -13.17
CA HIS A 798 -35.06 19.05 -14.03
C HIS A 798 -33.90 18.21 -13.50
N GLN A 799 -32.75 18.81 -13.18
CA GLN A 799 -31.60 18.10 -12.61
C GLN A 799 -31.95 17.44 -11.27
N PHE A 800 -32.80 18.10 -10.49
CA PHE A 800 -33.34 17.55 -9.25
C PHE A 800 -34.22 16.31 -9.50
N MET A 801 -35.20 16.38 -10.40
CA MET A 801 -36.07 15.26 -10.76
C MET A 801 -35.28 14.09 -11.37
N LEU A 802 -34.28 14.38 -12.19
CA LEU A 802 -33.36 13.38 -12.75
C LEU A 802 -32.56 12.69 -11.65
N GLY A 803 -32.03 13.45 -10.68
CA GLY A 803 -31.32 12.89 -9.52
C GLY A 803 -32.17 11.92 -8.69
N MET A 804 -33.46 12.20 -8.53
CA MET A 804 -34.40 11.28 -7.89
C MET A 804 -34.68 10.04 -8.73
N ALA A 805 -34.89 10.21 -10.03
CA ALA A 805 -35.13 9.11 -10.97
C ALA A 805 -33.99 8.09 -11.00
N CYS A 806 -32.74 8.52 -10.78
CA CYS A 806 -31.59 7.62 -10.64
C CYS A 806 -31.79 6.54 -9.56
N THR A 807 -32.62 6.79 -8.55
CA THR A 807 -32.89 5.80 -7.50
C THR A 807 -33.61 4.55 -8.03
N LEU A 808 -34.38 4.69 -9.12
CA LEU A 808 -35.10 3.61 -9.79
C LEU A 808 -34.28 2.88 -10.86
N SER A 809 -33.00 3.22 -11.04
CA SER A 809 -32.12 2.68 -12.11
C SER A 809 -32.09 1.15 -12.25
N ARG A 810 -32.41 0.41 -11.18
CA ARG A 810 -32.54 -1.06 -11.18
C ARG A 810 -33.76 -1.56 -11.94
N SER A 811 -34.90 -0.90 -11.83
CA SER A 811 -36.17 -1.32 -12.44
C SER A 811 -36.55 -0.49 -13.68
N HIS A 812 -36.09 0.75 -13.74
CA HIS A 812 -36.41 1.70 -14.79
C HIS A 812 -35.15 2.39 -15.32
N GLU A 813 -35.11 2.60 -16.63
CA GLU A 813 -34.15 3.44 -17.31
C GLU A 813 -34.67 4.89 -17.36
N SER A 814 -33.93 5.83 -16.76
CA SER A 814 -34.30 7.26 -16.80
C SER A 814 -33.76 7.90 -18.09
N LYS A 815 -34.61 8.55 -18.87
CA LYS A 815 -34.23 9.27 -20.10
C LYS A 815 -34.59 10.73 -19.95
N SER A 816 -33.65 11.63 -20.18
CA SER A 816 -33.85 13.09 -20.09
C SER A 816 -33.35 13.74 -21.37
N ASN A 817 -34.04 14.80 -21.81
CA ASN A 817 -33.70 15.57 -23.02
C ASN A 817 -33.54 14.71 -24.30
N LEU A 818 -34.25 13.58 -24.38
CA LEU A 818 -34.21 12.72 -25.56
C LEU A 818 -35.05 13.35 -26.68
N GLU A 819 -34.52 13.37 -27.90
CA GLU A 819 -35.33 13.61 -29.09
C GLU A 819 -36.26 12.39 -29.28
N SER A 820 -37.57 12.60 -29.14
CA SER A 820 -38.61 11.59 -29.42
C SER A 820 -39.81 12.29 -30.06
N GLY A 821 -40.27 11.79 -31.20
CA GLY A 821 -41.25 12.51 -32.04
C GLY A 821 -40.72 13.84 -32.58
N ASP A 822 -41.57 14.88 -32.59
CA ASP A 822 -41.25 16.24 -33.09
C ASP A 822 -40.71 17.20 -31.99
N GLY A 823 -40.19 16.68 -30.87
CA GLY A 823 -39.80 17.50 -29.70
C GLY A 823 -38.85 16.81 -28.68
N ARG A 824 -38.65 17.46 -27.52
CA ARG A 824 -37.80 17.01 -26.40
C ARG A 824 -38.64 16.89 -25.12
N SER A 825 -38.78 15.68 -24.57
CA SER A 825 -39.42 15.47 -23.26
C SER A 825 -38.44 15.77 -22.13
N ASP A 826 -38.91 16.34 -21.01
CA ASP A 826 -38.03 16.64 -19.88
C ASP A 826 -37.50 15.37 -19.20
N LEU A 827 -38.35 14.43 -18.80
CA LEU A 827 -37.90 13.20 -18.12
C LEU A 827 -38.85 12.03 -18.37
N MET A 828 -38.30 10.86 -18.65
CA MET A 828 -39.04 9.62 -18.89
C MET A 828 -38.46 8.49 -18.07
N LEU A 829 -39.32 7.68 -17.46
CA LEU A 829 -38.97 6.47 -16.72
C LEU A 829 -39.45 5.27 -17.54
N CYS A 830 -38.52 4.64 -18.25
CA CYS A 830 -38.82 3.50 -19.10
C CYS A 830 -38.62 2.20 -18.30
N PRO A 831 -39.61 1.30 -18.22
CA PRO A 831 -39.40 0.03 -17.56
C PRO A 831 -38.34 -0.80 -18.27
N ARG A 832 -37.59 -1.59 -17.49
CA ARG A 832 -36.65 -2.58 -18.03
C ARG A 832 -37.35 -3.86 -18.47
N ASP A 833 -38.41 -4.25 -17.76
CA ASP A 833 -39.21 -5.44 -18.04
C ASP A 833 -40.56 -5.06 -18.68
N GLU A 834 -41.02 -5.85 -19.65
CA GLU A 834 -42.33 -5.64 -20.31
C GLU A 834 -43.48 -5.71 -19.28
N GLY A 835 -44.52 -4.88 -19.45
CA GLY A 835 -45.69 -4.86 -18.57
C GLY A 835 -45.48 -4.18 -17.22
N GLN A 836 -44.33 -3.53 -17.00
CA GLN A 836 -44.13 -2.63 -15.85
C GLN A 836 -44.55 -1.19 -16.21
N PRO A 837 -44.86 -0.32 -15.23
CA PRO A 837 -45.33 1.03 -15.49
C PRO A 837 -44.29 1.91 -16.19
N GLY A 838 -44.73 2.73 -17.14
CA GLY A 838 -43.93 3.77 -17.77
C GLY A 838 -44.38 5.15 -17.33
N VAL A 839 -43.46 6.10 -17.17
CA VAL A 839 -43.80 7.49 -16.79
C VAL A 839 -43.16 8.48 -17.75
N CYS A 840 -43.94 9.42 -18.27
CA CYS A 840 -43.46 10.57 -19.03
C CYS A 840 -43.78 11.86 -18.27
N LEU A 841 -42.76 12.63 -17.93
CA LEU A 841 -42.83 13.86 -17.14
C LEU A 841 -42.51 15.07 -18.02
N GLU A 842 -43.31 16.12 -17.88
CA GLU A 842 -43.07 17.43 -18.48
C GLU A 842 -43.13 18.50 -17.39
N PHE A 843 -42.15 19.42 -17.39
CA PHE A 843 -41.99 20.44 -16.37
C PHE A 843 -42.35 21.83 -16.91
N LYS A 844 -42.85 22.70 -16.02
CA LYS A 844 -43.00 24.13 -16.27
C LYS A 844 -42.61 24.91 -15.03
N VAL A 845 -41.96 26.06 -15.19
CA VAL A 845 -41.72 26.99 -14.08
C VAL A 845 -42.68 28.17 -14.17
N ARG A 846 -43.45 28.38 -13.10
CA ARG A 846 -44.37 29.50 -13.01
C ARG A 846 -43.60 30.79 -12.72
N SER A 847 -43.87 31.83 -13.50
CA SER A 847 -43.34 33.18 -13.29
C SER A 847 -44.48 34.20 -13.16
N GLY A 848 -44.48 35.00 -12.10
CA GLY A 848 -45.49 36.05 -11.88
C GLY A 848 -46.90 35.50 -11.61
N LYS A 849 -47.92 36.03 -12.29
CA LYS A 849 -49.35 35.72 -12.04
C LYS A 849 -49.94 34.67 -12.99
N GLN A 850 -49.11 33.88 -13.68
CA GLN A 850 -49.59 32.82 -14.58
C GLN A 850 -50.53 31.86 -13.84
N ASP A 851 -51.55 31.33 -14.50
CA ASP A 851 -52.45 30.34 -13.91
C ASP A 851 -51.78 28.96 -13.89
N VAL A 852 -51.85 28.27 -12.74
CA VAL A 852 -51.19 26.98 -12.54
C VAL A 852 -51.88 25.89 -13.34
N GLU A 853 -53.21 25.90 -13.38
CA GLU A 853 -53.99 24.88 -14.08
C GLU A 853 -53.74 24.97 -15.59
N ALA A 854 -53.73 26.19 -16.14
CA ALA A 854 -53.37 26.42 -17.53
C ALA A 854 -51.97 25.88 -17.91
N LEU A 855 -50.97 26.04 -17.04
CA LEU A 855 -49.62 25.52 -17.27
C LEU A 855 -49.54 23.98 -17.17
N LEU A 856 -50.31 23.37 -16.27
CA LEU A 856 -50.42 21.92 -16.17
C LEU A 856 -51.06 21.32 -17.43
N ASP A 857 -52.13 21.96 -17.93
CA ASP A 857 -52.79 21.55 -19.17
C ASP A 857 -51.89 21.74 -20.39
N GLU A 858 -51.13 22.83 -20.43
CA GLU A 858 -50.13 23.06 -21.49
C GLU A 858 -49.09 21.95 -21.51
N ALA A 859 -48.55 21.56 -20.36
CA ALA A 859 -47.54 20.51 -20.24
C ALA A 859 -48.10 19.12 -20.64
N LEU A 860 -49.32 18.76 -20.22
CA LEU A 860 -49.95 17.50 -20.66
C LEU A 860 -50.20 17.49 -22.17
N ARG A 861 -50.71 18.60 -22.72
CA ARG A 861 -50.94 18.74 -24.16
C ARG A 861 -49.63 18.63 -24.93
N GLN A 862 -48.53 19.16 -24.40
CA GLN A 862 -47.21 19.05 -25.00
C GLN A 862 -46.72 17.60 -25.09
N ILE A 863 -46.96 16.77 -24.06
CA ILE A 863 -46.66 15.32 -24.08
C ILE A 863 -47.41 14.62 -25.23
N ASP A 864 -48.68 14.95 -25.43
CA ASP A 864 -49.53 14.37 -26.47
C ASP A 864 -49.17 14.85 -27.88
N GLU A 865 -49.04 16.17 -28.08
CA GLU A 865 -48.72 16.79 -29.38
C GLU A 865 -47.37 16.32 -29.92
N LYS A 866 -46.40 16.08 -29.02
CA LYS A 866 -45.05 15.65 -29.39
C LYS A 866 -44.85 14.13 -29.36
N ARG A 867 -45.88 13.36 -28.97
CA ARG A 867 -45.87 11.89 -28.91
C ARG A 867 -44.72 11.30 -28.10
N TYR A 868 -44.41 11.90 -26.96
CA TYR A 868 -43.31 11.45 -26.10
C TYR A 868 -43.51 10.02 -25.57
N THR A 869 -44.76 9.53 -25.47
CA THR A 869 -45.03 8.16 -25.00
C THR A 869 -44.70 7.04 -25.99
N SER A 870 -44.42 7.35 -27.26
CA SER A 870 -44.09 6.36 -28.29
C SER A 870 -42.98 5.39 -27.86
N TRP A 871 -41.96 5.90 -27.18
CA TRP A 871 -40.84 5.09 -26.69
C TRP A 871 -41.21 4.16 -25.52
N LEU A 872 -42.19 4.54 -24.70
CA LEU A 872 -42.75 3.69 -23.64
C LEU A 872 -43.67 2.61 -24.21
N GLU A 873 -44.40 2.95 -25.27
CA GLU A 873 -45.23 2.00 -26.04
C GLU A 873 -44.34 0.92 -26.70
N ASP A 874 -43.21 1.31 -27.31
CA ASP A 874 -42.22 0.38 -27.88
C ASP A 874 -41.62 -0.58 -26.84
N ARG A 875 -41.47 -0.12 -25.60
CA ARG A 875 -41.02 -0.93 -24.45
C ARG A 875 -42.15 -1.76 -23.82
N LYS A 876 -43.35 -1.72 -24.38
CA LYS A 876 -44.57 -2.38 -23.84
C LYS A 876 -44.80 -2.06 -22.36
N ALA A 877 -44.60 -0.80 -22.00
CA ALA A 877 -44.91 -0.32 -20.67
C ALA A 877 -46.43 -0.34 -20.43
N ASP A 878 -46.86 -0.82 -19.26
CA ASP A 878 -48.27 -0.86 -18.88
C ASP A 878 -48.42 -0.72 -17.36
N PRO A 879 -49.18 0.27 -16.84
CA PRO A 879 -49.76 1.41 -17.55
C PRO A 879 -48.72 2.48 -17.91
N ILE A 880 -49.06 3.38 -18.83
CA ILE A 880 -48.27 4.58 -19.13
C ILE A 880 -48.89 5.81 -18.43
N HIS A 881 -48.11 6.44 -17.56
CA HIS A 881 -48.50 7.65 -16.83
C HIS A 881 -47.91 8.90 -17.48
N LYS A 882 -48.76 9.82 -17.95
CA LYS A 882 -48.36 11.16 -18.42
C LYS A 882 -48.54 12.15 -17.28
N VAL A 883 -47.46 12.81 -16.88
CA VAL A 883 -47.38 13.63 -15.66
C VAL A 883 -46.89 15.03 -16.02
N ALA A 884 -47.71 16.04 -15.76
CA ALA A 884 -47.29 17.44 -15.80
C ALA A 884 -46.92 17.93 -14.40
N ILE A 885 -45.83 18.68 -14.26
CA ILE A 885 -45.43 19.31 -13.01
C ILE A 885 -45.15 20.80 -13.22
N VAL A 886 -45.82 21.66 -12.45
CA VAL A 886 -45.55 23.10 -12.40
C VAL A 886 -44.82 23.43 -11.11
N PHE A 887 -43.66 24.07 -11.20
CA PHE A 887 -42.85 24.49 -10.07
C PHE A 887 -42.96 26.01 -9.80
N GLU A 888 -43.01 26.39 -8.52
CA GLU A 888 -42.92 27.78 -8.05
C GLU A 888 -42.13 27.85 -6.73
N GLY A 889 -40.84 28.15 -6.80
CA GLY A 889 -39.98 28.24 -5.63
C GLY A 889 -39.90 26.92 -4.87
N LYS A 890 -40.56 26.81 -3.71
CA LYS A 890 -40.61 25.58 -2.91
C LYS A 890 -41.93 24.79 -3.07
N LYS A 891 -42.76 25.15 -4.03
CA LYS A 891 -44.04 24.49 -4.30
C LYS A 891 -44.03 23.82 -5.66
N ALA A 892 -44.75 22.71 -5.75
CA ALA A 892 -45.04 22.02 -6.99
C ALA A 892 -46.52 21.65 -7.06
N TRP A 893 -47.09 21.68 -8.25
CA TRP A 893 -48.41 21.11 -8.54
C TRP A 893 -48.24 20.05 -9.60
N VAL A 894 -48.97 18.94 -9.47
CA VAL A 894 -48.84 17.79 -10.36
C VAL A 894 -50.19 17.54 -11.01
N LYS A 895 -50.23 17.15 -12.28
CA LYS A 895 -51.44 16.67 -12.95
C LYS A 895 -51.12 15.40 -13.73
N LEU A 896 -51.96 14.38 -13.58
CA LEU A 896 -51.92 13.17 -14.40
C LEU A 896 -52.92 13.31 -15.53
N ALA A 897 -52.56 12.86 -16.73
CA ALA A 897 -53.56 12.64 -17.77
C ALA A 897 -54.56 11.58 -17.28
N SER A 898 -55.85 11.86 -17.44
CA SER A 898 -56.91 10.87 -17.19
C SER A 898 -56.74 9.70 -18.14
N ALA A 899 -56.78 8.48 -17.63
CA ALA A 899 -56.78 7.26 -18.45
C ALA A 899 -57.99 7.32 -19.41
N THR A 900 -57.72 7.44 -20.70
CA THR A 900 -58.70 7.25 -21.77
C THR A 900 -58.87 5.78 -22.08
#